data_AF-A0A8T3TWB8-F1
#
_entry.id   AF-A0A8T3TWB8-F1
#
_cell.length_a   1.000
_cell.length_b   1.000
_cell.length_c   1.000
_cell.angle_alpha   90.00
_cell.angle_beta   90.00
_cell.angle_gamma   90.00
#
_symmetry.space_group_name_H-M   'P 1'
#
loop_
_entity.id
_entity.type
_entity.pdbx_description
1 polymer ?
#
loop_
_entity_poly.entity_id
_entity_poly.type
_entity_poly.pdbx_seq_one_letter_code
_entity_poly.pdbx_strand_id
1 'polypeptide(L)'
;MPRQEQGQVLVIVALSLVVLLGASAFTIDLGRRAAEERYLQNAADAGALAGCNARLDGASDASVIARAHEVATANLASSPAGSGATLAPGGAEEYLDGYYGVPEQLINGVLVDGSNVRVAIDSTIGTTVGKVLGRDSLPAIGRAHCTLEPQPLLPFIARRYQSPPGGTNFIDHLATDATSRTGVVDSSNPRGYGGRTPASELAPGPQFELFGPKSQATNSSFRGFIALDVRDFSHATSRKYFNGATATMSSNVLKNHHAPYIEDGYPGPAFPAVETPPTGDTQVGIMSGTTSAHTTQPFDNAYSDGDRLLLSVYDGTVMAIPDFAIQPPTSMALPANTTTPVAGPSFEVSRNNAFTSTVTFSLVGDTGAGASGHPEYNLLADPPVSPPATGTMSQPTFTPNTFVPAHNGTSVSMGSILTTDVPPGIYAVWLQGKAGAPYSQIRRQPFPVRIGSVPRQFRIEGPVDGTIDAIGGSTTLPLRIVTDSASATAWNGGSGTATAVDVSWDPGSLTTCSHTAVAWGTPTISFNGMASASIAPSSGTGTSVTMVINSGSLASGCYFLTLRAQGVNADGQPVVRLRQVQFSVAATSGPNEYVDIIGFAVFEISDIDANTIFARAITGIYADPNDLALRAAQRPRLIPWN
;
A
#
# COMPACT_ATOMS: atom_id res chain seq x y z
N MET A 1 -64.90 -63.50 38.19
CA MET A 1 -63.60 -63.05 37.64
C MET A 1 -63.73 -63.01 36.13
N PRO A 2 -63.72 -61.83 35.48
CA PRO A 2 -64.10 -61.71 34.07
C PRO A 2 -62.94 -62.08 33.13
N ARG A 3 -63.26 -62.85 32.09
CA ARG A 3 -62.46 -63.06 30.87
C ARG A 3 -62.81 -61.96 29.87
N GLN A 4 -62.08 -60.85 29.82
CA GLN A 4 -62.27 -59.82 28.77
C GLN A 4 -60.98 -59.19 28.22
N GLU A 5 -59.77 -59.65 28.56
CA GLU A 5 -58.52 -58.98 28.13
C GLU A 5 -57.72 -59.68 27.01
N GLN A 6 -58.16 -60.84 26.50
CA GLN A 6 -57.37 -61.60 25.51
C GLN A 6 -57.59 -61.21 24.03
N GLY A 7 -58.58 -60.37 23.71
CA GLY A 7 -58.84 -59.90 22.33
C GLY A 7 -58.24 -58.53 21.98
N GLN A 8 -57.95 -57.70 22.98
CA GLN A 8 -57.47 -56.33 22.78
C GLN A 8 -56.02 -56.29 22.27
N VAL A 9 -55.19 -57.24 22.69
CA VAL A 9 -53.79 -57.33 22.26
C VAL A 9 -53.69 -57.55 20.74
N LEU A 10 -54.56 -58.38 20.16
CA LEU A 10 -54.57 -58.61 18.70
C LEU A 10 -54.89 -57.33 17.92
N VAL A 11 -55.86 -56.55 18.40
CA VAL A 11 -56.24 -55.28 17.77
C VAL A 11 -55.11 -54.25 17.88
N ILE A 12 -54.47 -54.15 19.05
CA ILE A 12 -53.32 -53.26 19.25
C ILE A 12 -52.16 -53.68 18.36
N VAL A 13 -51.84 -54.97 18.26
CA VAL A 13 -50.75 -55.48 17.40
C VAL A 13 -51.06 -55.23 15.92
N ALA A 14 -52.28 -55.49 15.46
CA ALA A 14 -52.68 -55.25 14.08
C ALA A 14 -52.60 -53.76 13.72
N LEU A 15 -53.07 -52.86 14.60
CA LEU A 15 -52.96 -51.41 14.41
C LEU A 15 -51.50 -50.95 14.47
N SER A 16 -50.71 -51.49 15.39
CA SER A 16 -49.28 -51.16 15.53
C SER A 16 -48.49 -51.58 14.30
N LEU A 17 -48.80 -52.75 13.72
CA LEU A 17 -48.18 -53.23 12.49
C LEU A 17 -48.49 -52.31 11.30
N VAL A 18 -49.75 -51.87 11.16
CA VAL A 18 -50.14 -50.91 10.12
C VAL A 18 -49.41 -49.58 10.29
N VAL A 19 -49.29 -49.07 11.52
CA VAL A 19 -48.53 -47.85 11.83
C VAL A 19 -47.04 -48.02 11.50
N LEU A 20 -46.42 -49.14 11.87
CA LEU A 20 -45.01 -49.42 11.59
C LEU A 20 -44.72 -49.58 10.09
N LEU A 21 -45.61 -50.24 9.34
CA LEU A 21 -45.51 -50.37 7.89
C LEU A 21 -45.71 -49.01 7.21
N GLY A 22 -46.65 -48.19 7.68
CA GLY A 22 -46.86 -46.83 7.20
C GLY A 22 -45.63 -45.93 7.42
N ALA A 23 -45.03 -45.98 8.62
CA ALA A 23 -43.80 -45.24 8.94
C ALA A 23 -42.59 -45.70 8.11
N SER A 24 -42.47 -47.02 7.86
CA SER A 24 -41.39 -47.58 7.03
C SER A 24 -41.51 -47.13 5.57
N ALA A 25 -42.71 -47.16 5.02
CA ALA A 25 -42.95 -46.75 3.64
C ALA A 25 -42.84 -45.23 3.46
N PHE A 26 -43.23 -44.42 4.45
CA PHE A 26 -42.94 -42.98 4.46
C PHE A 26 -41.43 -42.69 4.45
N THR A 27 -40.66 -43.45 5.24
CA THR A 27 -39.19 -43.34 5.27
C THR A 27 -38.57 -43.69 3.91
N ILE A 28 -39.13 -44.66 3.18
CA ILE A 28 -38.70 -45.02 1.83
C ILE A 28 -38.98 -43.88 0.84
N ASP A 29 -40.16 -43.26 0.89
CA ASP A 29 -40.50 -42.14 0.00
C ASP A 29 -39.56 -40.93 0.23
N LEU A 30 -39.25 -40.60 1.49
CA LEU A 30 -38.25 -39.57 1.82
C LEU A 30 -36.83 -39.95 1.41
N GLY A 31 -36.44 -41.21 1.61
CA GLY A 31 -35.11 -41.70 1.24
C GLY A 31 -34.89 -41.65 -0.27
N ARG A 32 -35.91 -42.00 -1.07
CA ARG A 32 -35.88 -41.86 -2.53
C ARG A 32 -35.78 -40.40 -2.96
N ARG A 33 -36.50 -39.49 -2.29
CA ARG A 33 -36.39 -38.05 -2.53
C ARG A 33 -34.99 -37.52 -2.27
N ALA A 34 -34.43 -37.82 -1.10
CA ALA A 34 -33.08 -37.35 -0.76
C ALA A 34 -31.99 -37.94 -1.68
N ALA A 35 -32.16 -39.18 -2.15
CA ALA A 35 -31.27 -39.79 -3.11
C ALA A 35 -31.34 -39.11 -4.49
N GLU A 36 -32.55 -38.80 -4.96
CA GLU A 36 -32.76 -38.06 -6.20
C GLU A 36 -32.21 -36.62 -6.10
N GLU A 37 -32.44 -35.89 -5.01
CA GLU A 37 -31.91 -34.54 -4.83
C GLU A 37 -30.37 -34.50 -4.94
N ARG A 38 -29.65 -35.47 -4.35
CA ARG A 38 -28.19 -35.58 -4.48
C ARG A 38 -27.75 -35.90 -5.91
N TYR A 39 -28.51 -36.73 -6.60
CA TYR A 39 -28.24 -37.10 -7.98
C TYR A 39 -28.42 -35.89 -8.92
N LEU A 40 -29.52 -35.15 -8.76
CA LEU A 40 -29.77 -33.90 -9.49
C LEU A 40 -28.71 -32.85 -9.19
N GLN A 41 -28.28 -32.72 -7.93
CA GLN A 41 -27.24 -31.78 -7.54
C GLN A 41 -25.91 -32.07 -8.25
N ASN A 42 -25.48 -33.34 -8.28
CA ASN A 42 -24.26 -33.72 -8.99
C ASN A 42 -24.35 -33.43 -10.50
N ALA A 43 -25.51 -33.67 -11.11
CA ALA A 43 -25.74 -33.37 -12.53
C ALA A 43 -25.74 -31.85 -12.79
N ALA A 44 -26.35 -31.06 -11.91
CA ALA A 44 -26.34 -29.60 -11.99
C ALA A 44 -24.93 -29.03 -11.82
N ASP A 45 -24.16 -29.50 -10.83
CA ASP A 45 -22.77 -29.07 -10.58
C ASP A 45 -21.87 -29.36 -11.77
N ALA A 46 -21.98 -30.57 -12.35
CA ALA A 46 -21.23 -30.96 -13.54
C ALA A 46 -21.60 -30.08 -14.75
N GLY A 47 -22.90 -29.81 -14.95
CA GLY A 47 -23.38 -28.92 -16.00
C GLY A 47 -22.88 -27.49 -15.85
N ALA A 48 -22.98 -26.92 -14.64
CA ALA A 48 -22.55 -25.56 -14.37
C ALA A 48 -21.04 -25.38 -14.55
N LEU A 49 -20.23 -26.33 -14.06
CA LEU A 49 -18.77 -26.34 -14.29
C LEU A 49 -18.41 -26.48 -15.77
N ALA A 50 -19.09 -27.35 -16.50
CA ALA A 50 -18.86 -27.53 -17.94
C ALA A 50 -19.20 -26.27 -18.75
N GLY A 51 -20.29 -25.58 -18.40
CA GLY A 51 -20.63 -24.29 -18.99
C GLY A 51 -19.58 -23.22 -18.68
N CYS A 52 -19.15 -23.09 -17.43
CA CYS A 52 -18.07 -22.17 -17.08
C CYS A 52 -16.77 -22.46 -17.85
N ASN A 53 -16.38 -23.73 -17.99
CA ASN A 53 -15.21 -24.10 -18.79
C ASN A 53 -15.37 -23.68 -20.26
N ALA A 54 -16.53 -23.92 -20.87
CA ALA A 54 -16.79 -23.44 -22.23
C ALA A 54 -16.73 -21.90 -22.31
N ARG A 55 -17.16 -21.20 -21.26
CA ARG A 55 -17.09 -19.73 -21.17
C ARG A 55 -15.65 -19.24 -21.05
N LEU A 56 -14.82 -19.98 -20.30
CA LEU A 56 -13.38 -19.74 -20.17
C LEU A 56 -12.67 -19.87 -21.52
N ASP A 57 -13.04 -20.87 -22.32
CA ASP A 57 -12.54 -21.09 -23.68
C ASP A 57 -13.04 -20.06 -24.71
N GLY A 58 -13.78 -19.03 -24.28
CA GLY A 58 -14.28 -17.96 -25.15
C GLY A 58 -15.52 -18.32 -25.96
N ALA A 59 -16.25 -19.38 -25.60
CA ALA A 59 -17.45 -19.77 -26.32
C ALA A 59 -18.59 -18.73 -26.20
N SER A 60 -19.44 -18.68 -27.23
CA SER A 60 -20.66 -17.85 -27.22
C SER A 60 -21.66 -18.35 -26.18
N ASP A 61 -22.55 -17.48 -25.71
CA ASP A 61 -23.54 -17.84 -24.68
C ASP A 61 -24.38 -19.05 -25.10
N ALA A 62 -24.76 -19.14 -26.39
CA ALA A 62 -25.46 -20.29 -26.94
C ALA A 62 -24.65 -21.59 -26.85
N SER A 63 -23.33 -21.52 -27.08
CA SER A 63 -22.43 -22.69 -26.99
C SER A 63 -22.20 -23.10 -25.53
N VAL A 64 -22.12 -22.13 -24.62
CA VAL A 64 -22.03 -22.37 -23.17
C VAL A 64 -23.28 -23.07 -22.67
N ILE A 65 -24.47 -22.58 -23.04
CA ILE A 65 -25.76 -23.18 -22.70
C ILE A 65 -25.82 -24.62 -23.23
N ALA A 66 -25.44 -24.84 -24.50
CA ALA A 66 -25.44 -26.16 -25.11
C ALA A 66 -24.50 -27.13 -24.37
N ARG A 67 -23.29 -26.69 -24.00
CA ARG A 67 -22.31 -27.52 -23.30
C ARG A 67 -22.76 -27.88 -21.88
N ALA A 68 -23.29 -26.92 -21.14
CA ALA A 68 -23.84 -27.15 -19.82
C ALA A 68 -25.04 -28.12 -19.87
N HIS A 69 -25.93 -27.96 -20.85
CA HIS A 69 -27.08 -28.83 -21.08
C HIS A 69 -26.65 -30.26 -21.44
N GLU A 70 -25.69 -30.43 -22.35
CA GLU A 70 -25.14 -31.73 -22.74
C GLU A 70 -24.57 -32.49 -21.55
N VAL A 71 -23.73 -31.84 -20.73
CA VAL A 71 -23.10 -32.49 -19.57
C VAL A 71 -24.12 -32.78 -18.48
N ALA A 72 -25.04 -31.85 -18.20
CA ALA A 72 -26.10 -32.07 -17.21
C ALA A 72 -26.99 -33.24 -17.63
N THR A 73 -27.47 -33.28 -18.88
CA THR A 73 -28.32 -34.38 -19.38
C THR A 73 -27.61 -35.72 -19.44
N ALA A 74 -26.32 -35.75 -19.79
CA ALA A 74 -25.52 -36.98 -19.72
C ALA A 74 -25.44 -37.53 -18.29
N ASN A 75 -25.30 -36.65 -17.30
CA ASN A 75 -25.29 -37.01 -15.88
C ASN A 75 -26.68 -37.31 -15.31
N LEU A 76 -27.76 -37.05 -16.07
CA LEU A 76 -29.13 -37.45 -15.71
C LEU A 76 -29.50 -38.85 -16.21
N ALA A 77 -28.67 -39.50 -17.04
CA ALA A 77 -28.93 -40.84 -17.52
C ALA A 77 -28.93 -41.88 -16.38
N SER A 78 -30.07 -42.56 -16.18
CA SER A 78 -30.27 -43.64 -15.19
C SER A 78 -30.53 -43.20 -13.74
N SER A 79 -31.53 -42.35 -13.52
CA SER A 79 -31.97 -41.96 -12.17
C SER A 79 -32.15 -43.19 -11.25
N PRO A 80 -31.55 -43.21 -10.05
CA PRO A 80 -31.75 -44.25 -9.04
C PRO A 80 -33.20 -44.37 -8.56
N ALA A 81 -34.01 -43.31 -8.74
CA ALA A 81 -35.39 -43.24 -8.29
C ALA A 81 -36.41 -43.60 -9.38
N GLY A 82 -35.98 -43.82 -10.63
CA GLY A 82 -36.86 -44.08 -11.78
C GLY A 82 -37.74 -42.88 -12.15
N SER A 83 -37.29 -41.66 -11.84
CA SER A 83 -37.97 -40.39 -12.11
C SER A 83 -37.77 -39.94 -13.57
N GLY A 84 -38.65 -39.04 -14.02
CA GLY A 84 -38.52 -38.35 -15.32
C GLY A 84 -37.92 -36.96 -15.14
N ALA A 85 -36.68 -36.86 -14.64
CA ALA A 85 -35.98 -35.58 -14.54
C ALA A 85 -35.89 -34.93 -15.93
N THR A 86 -36.25 -33.66 -16.03
CA THR A 86 -36.18 -32.89 -17.29
C THR A 86 -35.28 -31.69 -17.10
N LEU A 87 -34.52 -31.38 -18.14
CA LEU A 87 -33.76 -30.13 -18.23
C LEU A 87 -34.27 -29.35 -19.44
N ALA A 88 -34.87 -28.19 -19.18
CA ALA A 88 -35.37 -27.31 -20.23
C ALA A 88 -34.24 -26.90 -21.20
N PRO A 89 -34.49 -26.92 -22.52
CA PRO A 89 -33.51 -26.45 -23.51
C PRO A 89 -33.30 -24.94 -23.39
N GLY A 90 -32.18 -24.44 -23.92
CA GLY A 90 -31.87 -23.01 -23.92
C GLY A 90 -32.98 -22.16 -24.57
N GLY A 91 -33.39 -21.09 -23.90
CA GLY A 91 -34.50 -20.22 -24.29
C GLY A 91 -35.88 -20.70 -23.85
N ALA A 92 -35.97 -21.80 -23.11
CA ALA A 92 -37.21 -22.32 -22.51
C ALA A 92 -37.10 -22.45 -20.98
N GLU A 93 -36.30 -21.59 -20.35
CA GLU A 93 -36.06 -21.60 -18.91
C GLU A 93 -37.36 -21.38 -18.12
N GLU A 94 -37.57 -22.20 -17.08
CA GLU A 94 -38.74 -22.12 -16.20
C GLU A 94 -38.34 -21.46 -14.87
N TYR A 95 -39.19 -20.55 -14.39
CA TYR A 95 -38.99 -19.79 -13.15
C TYR A 95 -40.14 -20.02 -12.18
N LEU A 96 -39.91 -19.73 -10.89
CA LEU A 96 -41.00 -19.67 -9.92
C LEU A 96 -42.09 -18.68 -10.39
N ASP A 97 -43.35 -19.02 -10.15
CA ASP A 97 -44.49 -18.21 -10.60
C ASP A 97 -44.40 -16.76 -10.08
N GLY A 98 -44.55 -15.79 -10.99
CA GLY A 98 -44.37 -14.37 -10.71
C GLY A 98 -42.92 -13.85 -10.76
N TYR A 99 -41.91 -14.70 -11.02
CA TYR A 99 -40.48 -14.33 -11.02
C TYR A 99 -39.77 -14.56 -12.36
N TYR A 100 -40.48 -14.35 -13.47
CA TYR A 100 -39.93 -14.57 -14.82
C TYR A 100 -38.67 -13.73 -15.07
N GLY A 101 -37.58 -14.39 -15.47
CA GLY A 101 -36.31 -13.73 -15.78
C GLY A 101 -35.49 -13.31 -14.56
N VAL A 102 -35.90 -13.70 -13.34
CA VAL A 102 -35.11 -13.50 -12.11
C VAL A 102 -34.16 -14.68 -11.96
N PRO A 103 -32.85 -14.49 -12.12
CA PRO A 103 -31.88 -15.59 -12.17
C PRO A 103 -31.88 -16.50 -10.91
N GLU A 104 -32.20 -15.97 -9.73
CA GLU A 104 -32.22 -16.71 -8.45
C GLU A 104 -33.44 -17.64 -8.33
N GLN A 105 -34.47 -17.39 -9.15
CA GLN A 105 -35.75 -18.08 -9.12
C GLN A 105 -35.89 -19.13 -10.23
N LEU A 106 -34.80 -19.43 -10.93
CA LEU A 106 -34.73 -20.48 -11.95
C LEU A 106 -35.05 -21.85 -11.32
N ILE A 107 -36.08 -22.53 -11.83
CA ILE A 107 -36.49 -23.87 -11.39
C ILE A 107 -36.07 -24.96 -12.37
N ASN A 108 -35.96 -24.65 -13.66
CA ASN A 108 -35.55 -25.60 -14.70
C ASN A 108 -34.87 -24.88 -15.87
N GLY A 109 -33.70 -25.35 -16.31
CA GLY A 109 -32.98 -24.82 -17.46
C GLY A 109 -31.54 -24.38 -17.14
N VAL A 110 -30.89 -23.81 -18.15
CA VAL A 110 -29.53 -23.28 -18.06
C VAL A 110 -29.55 -21.79 -18.38
N LEU A 111 -29.02 -20.97 -17.48
CA LEU A 111 -28.92 -19.53 -17.65
C LEU A 111 -27.45 -19.10 -17.68
N VAL A 112 -27.10 -18.23 -18.61
CA VAL A 112 -25.77 -17.62 -18.72
C VAL A 112 -25.90 -16.10 -18.65
N ASP A 113 -25.18 -15.49 -17.71
CA ASP A 113 -25.11 -14.02 -17.56
C ASP A 113 -23.67 -13.59 -17.26
N GLY A 114 -23.01 -12.99 -18.26
CA GLY A 114 -21.61 -12.57 -18.16
C GLY A 114 -20.66 -13.75 -17.93
N SER A 115 -20.15 -13.86 -16.70
CA SER A 115 -19.28 -14.94 -16.21
C SER A 115 -20.03 -16.01 -15.40
N ASN A 116 -21.33 -15.81 -15.16
CA ASN A 116 -22.16 -16.70 -14.36
C ASN A 116 -22.85 -17.73 -15.25
N VAL A 117 -22.85 -18.97 -14.81
CA VAL A 117 -23.59 -20.09 -15.39
C VAL A 117 -24.42 -20.74 -14.28
N ARG A 118 -25.74 -20.72 -14.43
CA ARG A 118 -26.68 -21.36 -13.49
C ARG A 118 -27.36 -22.53 -14.19
N VAL A 119 -27.44 -23.66 -13.50
CA VAL A 119 -28.12 -24.87 -13.97
C VAL A 119 -29.14 -25.28 -12.90
N ALA A 120 -30.41 -25.37 -13.29
CA ALA A 120 -31.48 -25.90 -12.45
C ALA A 120 -32.11 -27.09 -13.15
N ILE A 121 -32.31 -28.18 -12.41
CA ILE A 121 -32.92 -29.42 -12.90
C ILE A 121 -34.10 -29.76 -12.01
N ASP A 122 -35.29 -29.84 -12.60
CA ASP A 122 -36.52 -30.24 -11.90
C ASP A 122 -36.80 -31.73 -12.10
N SER A 123 -37.32 -32.37 -11.06
CA SER A 123 -37.69 -33.78 -11.06
C SER A 123 -38.87 -34.04 -10.14
N THR A 124 -39.69 -35.01 -10.53
CA THR A 124 -40.81 -35.49 -9.71
C THR A 124 -40.69 -36.98 -9.46
N ILE A 125 -40.87 -37.36 -8.19
CA ILE A 125 -40.72 -38.74 -7.73
C ILE A 125 -42.07 -39.25 -7.28
N GLY A 126 -42.52 -40.36 -7.84
CA GLY A 126 -43.77 -41.00 -7.41
C GLY A 126 -43.68 -41.53 -5.98
N THR A 127 -44.69 -41.22 -5.17
CA THR A 127 -44.77 -41.72 -3.78
C THR A 127 -45.46 -43.07 -3.72
N THR A 128 -45.20 -43.81 -2.64
CA THR A 128 -45.81 -45.12 -2.37
C THR A 128 -46.92 -44.97 -1.33
N VAL A 129 -46.67 -44.26 -0.24
CA VAL A 129 -47.65 -43.98 0.83
C VAL A 129 -48.21 -42.57 0.75
N GLY A 130 -47.46 -41.62 0.17
CA GLY A 130 -47.98 -40.28 -0.13
C GLY A 130 -49.29 -40.30 -0.93
N LYS A 131 -49.45 -41.26 -1.85
CA LYS A 131 -50.70 -41.50 -2.63
C LYS A 131 -51.92 -41.70 -1.75
N VAL A 132 -51.77 -42.45 -0.65
CA VAL A 132 -52.86 -42.70 0.32
C VAL A 132 -53.26 -41.41 1.04
N LEU A 133 -52.34 -40.45 1.14
CA LEU A 133 -52.53 -39.12 1.71
C LEU A 133 -52.81 -38.03 0.63
N GLY A 134 -53.11 -38.43 -0.60
CA GLY A 134 -53.42 -37.51 -1.72
C GLY A 134 -52.21 -36.78 -2.31
N ARG A 135 -50.99 -37.29 -2.13
CA ARG A 135 -49.74 -36.75 -2.66
C ARG A 135 -49.07 -37.74 -3.60
N ASP A 136 -49.42 -37.71 -4.88
CA ASP A 136 -48.95 -38.70 -5.85
C ASP A 136 -47.45 -38.60 -6.20
N SER A 137 -46.86 -37.41 -6.01
CA SER A 137 -45.44 -37.16 -6.25
C SER A 137 -44.85 -36.20 -5.22
N LEU A 138 -43.52 -36.23 -5.12
CA LEU A 138 -42.72 -35.25 -4.38
C LEU A 138 -41.77 -34.55 -5.36
N PRO A 139 -41.66 -33.21 -5.30
CA PRO A 139 -40.68 -32.47 -6.10
C PRO A 139 -39.28 -32.66 -5.52
N ALA A 140 -38.29 -32.73 -6.41
CA ALA A 140 -36.87 -32.73 -6.11
C ALA A 140 -36.17 -31.80 -7.12
N ILE A 141 -35.27 -30.95 -6.65
CA ILE A 141 -34.59 -29.97 -7.50
C ILE A 141 -33.09 -30.00 -7.23
N GLY A 142 -32.30 -29.98 -8.31
CA GLY A 142 -30.85 -29.77 -8.25
C GLY A 142 -30.51 -28.39 -8.80
N ARG A 143 -29.67 -27.63 -8.10
CA ARG A 143 -29.33 -26.25 -8.48
C ARG A 143 -27.86 -25.98 -8.28
N ALA A 144 -27.19 -25.52 -9.33
CA ALA A 144 -25.78 -25.18 -9.28
C ALA A 144 -25.53 -23.81 -9.92
N HIS A 145 -24.67 -23.03 -9.27
CA HIS A 145 -24.21 -21.74 -9.78
C HIS A 145 -22.69 -21.78 -9.86
N CYS A 146 -22.16 -21.67 -11.07
CA CYS A 146 -20.75 -21.50 -11.32
C CYS A 146 -20.47 -20.09 -11.80
N THR A 147 -19.35 -19.52 -11.37
CA THR A 147 -18.83 -18.25 -11.89
C THR A 147 -17.34 -18.38 -12.22
N LEU A 148 -16.85 -17.53 -13.12
CA LEU A 148 -15.42 -17.39 -13.38
C LEU A 148 -14.85 -16.37 -12.41
N GLU A 149 -14.02 -16.82 -11.48
CA GLU A 149 -13.26 -15.93 -10.60
C GLU A 149 -11.91 -15.60 -11.25
N PRO A 150 -11.45 -14.34 -11.21
CA PRO A 150 -10.07 -14.01 -11.56
C PRO A 150 -9.14 -14.84 -10.68
N GLN A 151 -8.09 -15.39 -11.30
CA GLN A 151 -7.03 -15.97 -10.49
C GLN A 151 -6.54 -14.93 -9.48
N PRO A 152 -6.25 -15.38 -8.26
CA PRO A 152 -5.74 -14.46 -7.26
C PRO A 152 -4.46 -13.81 -7.78
N LEU A 153 -4.35 -12.50 -7.54
CA LEU A 153 -3.13 -11.79 -7.87
C LEU A 153 -1.99 -12.34 -7.03
N LEU A 154 -0.92 -12.76 -7.68
CA LEU A 154 0.25 -13.28 -6.98
C LEU A 154 1.16 -12.16 -6.47
N PRO A 155 1.93 -12.40 -5.38
CA PRO A 155 2.96 -11.48 -4.89
C PRO A 155 4.21 -11.45 -5.80
N PHE A 156 4.04 -11.69 -7.10
CA PHE A 156 5.06 -11.57 -8.13
C PHE A 156 4.70 -10.45 -9.11
N ILE A 157 5.72 -9.81 -9.66
CA ILE A 157 5.54 -8.78 -10.69
C ILE A 157 6.31 -9.13 -11.96
N ALA A 158 5.63 -9.01 -13.09
CA ALA A 158 6.24 -9.20 -14.40
C ALA A 158 6.87 -7.90 -14.88
N ARG A 159 8.12 -7.97 -15.30
CA ARG A 159 8.77 -6.85 -15.95
C ARG A 159 8.38 -6.79 -17.42
N ARG A 160 8.01 -5.60 -17.90
CA ARG A 160 7.76 -5.39 -19.32
C ARG A 160 9.04 -5.34 -20.16
N TYR A 161 9.97 -4.43 -19.85
CA TYR A 161 11.13 -4.17 -20.72
C TYR A 161 12.45 -4.68 -20.15
N GLN A 162 13.16 -5.58 -20.83
CA GLN A 162 14.57 -5.84 -20.54
C GLN A 162 15.44 -4.74 -21.13
N SER A 163 16.30 -4.14 -20.29
CA SER A 163 17.13 -2.97 -20.62
C SER A 163 16.31 -1.68 -20.87
N PRO A 164 16.91 -0.49 -20.73
CA PRO A 164 16.23 0.75 -21.09
C PRO A 164 15.82 0.77 -22.58
N PRO A 165 14.71 1.43 -22.92
CA PRO A 165 14.29 1.64 -24.30
C PRO A 165 15.41 2.26 -25.16
N GLY A 166 15.69 1.68 -26.33
CA GLY A 166 16.76 2.15 -27.24
C GLY A 166 18.15 1.58 -26.95
N GLY A 167 18.31 0.73 -25.94
CA GLY A 167 19.55 -0.04 -25.71
C GLY A 167 19.72 -1.19 -26.72
N THR A 168 20.96 -1.65 -26.88
CA THR A 168 21.33 -2.74 -27.83
C THR A 168 20.70 -4.10 -27.52
N ASN A 169 20.17 -4.30 -26.30
CA ASN A 169 19.55 -5.55 -25.82
C ASN A 169 18.12 -5.30 -25.32
N PHE A 170 17.36 -4.43 -25.99
CA PHE A 170 15.97 -4.14 -25.66
C PHE A 170 15.08 -5.35 -25.97
N ILE A 171 14.24 -5.75 -25.00
CA ILE A 171 13.20 -6.77 -25.19
C ILE A 171 11.91 -6.28 -24.51
N ASP A 172 10.77 -6.40 -25.19
CA ASP A 172 9.44 -6.30 -24.58
C ASP A 172 8.83 -7.68 -24.38
N HIS A 173 8.70 -8.09 -23.12
CA HIS A 173 8.19 -9.41 -22.74
C HIS A 173 6.68 -9.56 -22.99
N LEU A 174 5.96 -8.47 -23.23
CA LEU A 174 4.52 -8.44 -23.47
C LEU A 174 4.18 -8.38 -24.96
N ALA A 175 5.20 -8.27 -25.82
CA ALA A 175 5.08 -8.38 -27.27
C ALA A 175 5.38 -9.81 -27.71
N THR A 176 4.89 -10.21 -28.89
CA THR A 176 5.23 -11.51 -29.48
C THR A 176 6.74 -11.69 -29.60
N ASP A 177 7.26 -12.90 -29.43
CA ASP A 177 8.72 -13.14 -29.52
C ASP A 177 9.33 -12.59 -30.83
N ALA A 178 8.59 -12.72 -31.95
CA ALA A 178 8.98 -12.21 -33.27
C ALA A 178 9.17 -10.68 -33.33
N THR A 179 8.40 -9.92 -32.55
CA THR A 179 8.47 -8.44 -32.57
C THR A 179 9.12 -7.85 -31.32
N SER A 180 9.33 -8.64 -30.27
CA SER A 180 9.82 -8.23 -28.94
C SER A 180 11.11 -7.41 -28.96
N ARG A 181 11.96 -7.58 -29.98
CA ARG A 181 13.26 -6.92 -30.15
C ARG A 181 13.24 -5.76 -31.16
N THR A 182 12.06 -5.39 -31.65
CA THR A 182 11.87 -4.36 -32.69
C THR A 182 11.05 -3.18 -32.17
N GLY A 183 10.98 -2.09 -32.94
CA GLY A 183 10.16 -0.92 -32.59
C GLY A 183 10.77 -0.03 -31.51
N VAL A 184 9.95 0.85 -30.95
CA VAL A 184 10.31 1.79 -29.88
C VAL A 184 9.26 1.76 -28.77
N VAL A 185 9.63 2.23 -27.57
CA VAL A 185 8.63 2.41 -26.50
C VAL A 185 7.70 3.55 -26.85
N ASP A 186 6.41 3.32 -26.59
CA ASP A 186 5.39 4.36 -26.69
C ASP A 186 5.55 5.32 -25.50
N SER A 187 6.05 6.53 -25.78
CA SER A 187 6.29 7.55 -24.78
C SER A 187 5.01 8.21 -24.25
N SER A 188 3.87 7.98 -24.92
CA SER A 188 2.57 8.58 -24.56
C SER A 188 1.68 7.62 -23.77
N ASN A 189 1.83 6.32 -24.00
CA ASN A 189 1.05 5.28 -23.34
C ASN A 189 1.96 4.15 -22.85
N PRO A 190 2.12 3.98 -21.52
CA PRO A 190 2.99 2.92 -20.97
C PRO A 190 2.50 1.51 -21.29
N ARG A 191 1.28 1.35 -21.82
CA ARG A 191 0.70 0.09 -22.34
C ARG A 191 0.80 -0.05 -23.88
N GLY A 192 1.26 0.98 -24.58
CA GLY A 192 1.39 0.98 -26.03
C GLY A 192 2.55 0.11 -26.53
N TYR A 193 2.45 -0.38 -27.76
CA TYR A 193 3.42 -1.31 -28.36
C TYR A 193 4.36 -0.69 -29.39
N GLY A 194 4.16 0.58 -29.79
CA GLY A 194 5.11 1.32 -30.64
C GLY A 194 5.62 0.54 -31.87
N GLY A 195 4.70 -0.12 -32.59
CA GLY A 195 4.99 -0.91 -33.80
C GLY A 195 5.19 -2.41 -33.57
N ARG A 196 5.17 -2.89 -32.32
CA ARG A 196 5.21 -4.32 -31.96
C ARG A 196 3.80 -4.92 -31.93
N THR A 197 3.72 -6.25 -31.99
CA THR A 197 2.46 -6.98 -31.84
C THR A 197 2.32 -7.46 -30.40
N PRO A 198 1.18 -7.22 -29.72
CA PRO A 198 0.94 -7.76 -28.38
C PRO A 198 0.97 -9.28 -28.37
N ALA A 199 1.44 -9.88 -27.27
CA ALA A 199 1.39 -11.32 -27.09
C ALA A 199 -0.06 -11.84 -27.07
N SER A 200 -0.23 -13.09 -27.50
CA SER A 200 -1.51 -13.80 -27.55
C SER A 200 -1.27 -15.29 -27.37
N GLU A 201 -2.31 -16.08 -27.08
CA GLU A 201 -2.17 -17.54 -26.97
C GLU A 201 -1.61 -18.18 -28.26
N LEU A 202 -1.96 -17.63 -29.43
CA LEU A 202 -1.46 -18.11 -30.73
C LEU A 202 -0.03 -17.65 -31.04
N ALA A 203 0.43 -16.57 -30.41
CA ALA A 203 1.74 -15.98 -30.63
C ALA A 203 2.26 -15.43 -29.29
N PRO A 204 2.85 -16.29 -28.44
CA PRO A 204 3.31 -15.89 -27.12
C PRO A 204 4.52 -14.95 -27.19
N GLY A 205 4.76 -14.28 -26.07
CA GLY A 205 5.94 -13.45 -25.88
C GLY A 205 7.23 -14.27 -25.66
N PRO A 206 8.38 -13.60 -25.59
CA PRO A 206 9.65 -14.26 -25.29
C PRO A 206 9.63 -14.81 -23.85
N GLN A 207 10.15 -16.02 -23.68
CA GLN A 207 10.36 -16.61 -22.36
C GLN A 207 11.36 -15.78 -21.55
N PHE A 208 11.06 -15.58 -20.27
CA PHE A 208 11.95 -14.89 -19.35
C PHE A 208 11.84 -15.44 -17.92
N GLU A 209 12.86 -15.12 -17.13
CA GLU A 209 12.90 -15.38 -15.68
C GLU A 209 11.89 -14.45 -14.99
N LEU A 210 10.73 -15.00 -14.61
CA LEU A 210 9.75 -14.31 -13.78
C LEU A 210 10.30 -14.16 -12.37
N PHE A 211 10.91 -15.24 -11.86
CA PHE A 211 11.58 -15.30 -10.58
C PHE A 211 12.82 -16.19 -10.68
N GLY A 212 13.89 -15.83 -9.99
CA GLY A 212 15.13 -16.63 -9.94
C GLY A 212 16.25 -15.90 -9.18
N PRO A 213 17.53 -16.24 -9.38
CA PRO A 213 18.64 -15.62 -8.63
C PRO A 213 18.68 -14.09 -8.71
N LYS A 214 18.18 -13.49 -9.80
CA LYS A 214 18.14 -12.02 -9.97
C LYS A 214 16.95 -11.36 -9.25
N SER A 215 16.01 -12.14 -8.72
CA SER A 215 14.91 -11.65 -7.87
C SER A 215 15.37 -10.95 -6.59
N GLN A 216 16.63 -11.19 -6.19
CA GLN A 216 17.22 -10.58 -5.02
C GLN A 216 17.74 -9.15 -5.26
N ALA A 217 17.80 -8.67 -6.52
CA ALA A 217 18.30 -7.34 -6.86
C ALA A 217 17.24 -6.25 -6.61
N THR A 218 17.61 -5.13 -5.99
CA THR A 218 16.68 -3.99 -5.72
C THR A 218 16.64 -2.94 -6.83
N ASN A 219 17.32 -3.17 -7.97
CA ASN A 219 17.60 -2.12 -8.96
C ASN A 219 16.93 -2.39 -10.32
N SER A 220 17.50 -1.83 -11.39
CA SER A 220 17.09 -2.03 -12.79
C SER A 220 17.10 -3.50 -13.27
N SER A 221 17.45 -4.46 -12.41
CA SER A 221 17.39 -5.90 -12.65
C SER A 221 16.36 -6.63 -11.79
N PHE A 222 15.56 -5.92 -10.97
CA PHE A 222 14.53 -6.51 -10.13
C PHE A 222 13.61 -7.45 -10.93
N ARG A 223 13.29 -8.60 -10.34
CA ARG A 223 12.47 -9.70 -10.86
C ARG A 223 11.90 -10.47 -9.67
N GLY A 224 11.14 -9.79 -8.83
CA GLY A 224 11.03 -10.22 -7.44
C GLY A 224 9.66 -10.10 -6.85
N PHE A 225 9.68 -10.29 -5.54
CA PHE A 225 8.52 -10.33 -4.70
C PHE A 225 8.04 -8.92 -4.38
N ILE A 226 6.75 -8.68 -4.50
CA ILE A 226 6.14 -7.39 -4.18
C ILE A 226 5.27 -7.50 -2.93
N ALA A 227 5.23 -6.44 -2.15
CA ALA A 227 4.38 -6.32 -0.97
C ALA A 227 3.01 -5.80 -1.38
N LEU A 228 2.13 -6.71 -1.82
CA LEU A 228 0.74 -6.40 -2.21
C LEU A 228 -0.01 -5.61 -1.12
N ASP A 229 0.33 -5.86 0.15
CA ASP A 229 -0.23 -5.20 1.32
C ASP A 229 0.38 -3.83 1.64
N VAL A 230 1.43 -3.40 0.94
CA VAL A 230 2.08 -2.10 1.18
C VAL A 230 2.01 -1.29 -0.11
N ARG A 231 1.08 -0.32 -0.13
CA ARG A 231 0.81 0.54 -1.29
C ARG A 231 0.99 2.01 -0.96
N ASP A 232 0.93 2.87 -1.97
CA ASP A 232 1.04 4.33 -1.90
C ASP A 232 2.42 4.82 -1.44
N PHE A 233 3.21 5.25 -2.42
CA PHE A 233 4.57 5.76 -2.25
C PHE A 233 4.70 7.19 -2.77
N SER A 234 3.57 7.88 -2.92
CA SER A 234 3.50 9.26 -3.41
C SER A 234 4.33 10.22 -2.56
N HIS A 235 4.47 9.95 -1.27
CA HIS A 235 5.41 10.60 -0.35
C HIS A 235 5.79 9.71 0.84
N ALA A 236 6.76 10.17 1.65
CA ALA A 236 7.40 9.39 2.72
C ALA A 236 6.47 8.78 3.80
N THR A 237 5.21 9.20 3.90
CA THR A 237 4.23 8.64 4.85
C THR A 237 2.89 8.29 4.23
N SER A 238 2.80 8.29 2.90
CA SER A 238 1.55 7.98 2.18
C SER A 238 1.11 6.51 2.31
N ARG A 239 2.04 5.65 2.76
CA ARG A 239 1.89 4.20 2.77
C ARG A 239 0.59 3.74 3.39
N LYS A 240 -0.18 2.99 2.62
CA LYS A 240 -1.36 2.24 3.03
C LYS A 240 -0.95 0.79 3.29
N TYR A 241 -1.44 0.23 4.39
CA TYR A 241 -1.17 -1.13 4.80
C TYR A 241 -2.46 -1.96 4.83
N PHE A 242 -2.42 -3.19 4.33
CA PHE A 242 -3.57 -4.11 4.25
C PHE A 242 -3.26 -5.45 4.93
N ASN A 243 -4.30 -6.26 5.18
CA ASN A 243 -4.20 -7.64 5.69
C ASN A 243 -3.28 -7.85 6.91
N GLY A 244 -3.23 -6.86 7.81
CA GLY A 244 -2.41 -6.92 9.01
C GLY A 244 -0.95 -6.52 8.81
N ALA A 245 -0.52 -6.16 7.60
CA ALA A 245 0.76 -5.49 7.40
C ALA A 245 0.79 -4.16 8.15
N THR A 246 1.98 -3.75 8.60
CA THR A 246 2.17 -2.48 9.31
C THR A 246 3.49 -1.83 8.93
N ALA A 247 3.65 -0.55 9.27
CA ALA A 247 4.92 0.17 9.15
C ALA A 247 6.05 -0.42 10.02
N THR A 248 5.71 -1.29 10.98
CA THR A 248 6.64 -2.06 11.84
C THR A 248 6.92 -3.47 11.31
N MET A 249 6.47 -3.74 10.09
CA MET A 249 6.83 -4.86 9.23
C MET A 249 8.30 -4.86 8.79
N SER A 250 9.18 -5.73 9.28
CA SER A 250 10.43 -6.00 8.54
C SER A 250 10.13 -6.70 7.21
N SER A 251 10.98 -6.54 6.20
CA SER A 251 10.79 -7.19 4.89
C SER A 251 10.63 -8.72 4.98
N ASN A 252 11.32 -9.39 5.92
CA ASN A 252 11.17 -10.84 6.08
C ASN A 252 9.84 -11.24 6.72
N VAL A 253 9.33 -10.43 7.65
CA VAL A 253 8.00 -10.67 8.23
C VAL A 253 6.91 -10.44 7.18
N LEU A 254 7.05 -9.41 6.34
CA LEU A 254 6.14 -9.19 5.22
C LEU A 254 6.16 -10.34 4.20
N LYS A 255 7.34 -10.91 3.90
CA LYS A 255 7.43 -12.11 3.04
C LYS A 255 6.70 -13.30 3.64
N ASN A 256 6.86 -13.56 4.94
CA ASN A 256 6.12 -14.62 5.62
C ASN A 256 4.60 -14.40 5.58
N HIS A 257 4.16 -13.15 5.64
CA HIS A 257 2.75 -12.79 5.47
C HIS A 257 2.21 -13.09 4.06
N HIS A 258 3.03 -12.87 3.03
CA HIS A 258 2.61 -12.98 1.63
C HIS A 258 2.87 -14.35 1.00
N ALA A 259 3.76 -15.17 1.56
CA ALA A 259 4.05 -16.50 1.03
C ALA A 259 2.79 -17.39 0.90
N PRO A 260 1.86 -17.42 1.88
CA PRO A 260 0.60 -18.15 1.73
C PRO A 260 -0.28 -17.65 0.58
N TYR A 261 -0.17 -16.38 0.16
CA TYR A 261 -0.96 -15.84 -0.95
C TYR A 261 -0.62 -16.49 -2.30
N ILE A 262 0.49 -17.22 -2.40
CA ILE A 262 0.81 -18.02 -3.59
C ILE A 262 -0.13 -19.22 -3.70
N GLU A 263 -0.47 -19.86 -2.58
CA GLU A 263 -1.33 -21.05 -2.53
C GLU A 263 -2.81 -20.67 -2.37
N ASP A 264 -3.09 -19.82 -1.37
CA ASP A 264 -4.45 -19.44 -0.97
C ASP A 264 -5.03 -18.31 -1.84
N GLY A 265 -4.15 -17.56 -2.49
CA GLY A 265 -4.48 -16.35 -3.21
C GLY A 265 -4.48 -15.10 -2.35
N TYR A 266 -4.31 -13.94 -3.00
CA TYR A 266 -4.33 -12.65 -2.34
C TYR A 266 -5.74 -12.29 -1.83
N PRO A 267 -5.92 -12.04 -0.52
CA PRO A 267 -7.25 -11.83 0.07
C PRO A 267 -7.86 -10.44 -0.21
N GLY A 268 -7.13 -9.55 -0.89
CA GLY A 268 -7.60 -8.20 -1.25
C GLY A 268 -7.04 -7.10 -0.34
N PRO A 269 -7.33 -5.82 -0.59
CA PRO A 269 -8.27 -5.33 -1.58
C PRO A 269 -7.76 -5.49 -3.01
N ALA A 270 -8.67 -5.72 -3.96
CA ALA A 270 -8.33 -5.76 -5.39
C ALA A 270 -7.63 -4.47 -5.85
N PHE A 271 -6.86 -4.56 -6.92
CA PHE A 271 -6.29 -3.36 -7.54
C PHE A 271 -7.35 -2.62 -8.35
N PRO A 272 -7.37 -1.27 -8.30
CA PRO A 272 -8.18 -0.50 -9.23
C PRO A 272 -7.61 -0.61 -10.65
N ALA A 273 -8.39 -0.14 -11.63
CA ALA A 273 -7.87 0.05 -12.98
C ALA A 273 -6.70 1.03 -12.97
N VAL A 274 -5.63 0.71 -13.71
CA VAL A 274 -4.41 1.50 -13.72
C VAL A 274 -4.57 2.77 -14.57
N GLU A 275 -4.37 3.91 -13.93
CA GLU A 275 -4.36 5.24 -14.56
C GLU A 275 -2.97 5.66 -15.05
N THR A 276 -2.91 6.70 -15.87
CA THR A 276 -1.65 7.29 -16.34
C THR A 276 -1.74 8.82 -16.16
N PRO A 277 -0.94 9.43 -15.27
CA PRO A 277 0.13 8.83 -14.46
C PRO A 277 -0.39 7.87 -13.36
N PRO A 278 0.46 6.95 -12.85
CA PRO A 278 0.10 6.05 -11.76
C PRO A 278 -0.36 6.79 -10.50
N THR A 279 -1.35 6.22 -9.81
CA THR A 279 -1.84 6.73 -8.51
C THR A 279 -1.20 5.96 -7.35
N GLY A 280 -1.37 6.45 -6.11
CA GLY A 280 -0.84 5.76 -4.93
C GLY A 280 -1.34 4.31 -4.80
N ASP A 281 -2.56 4.01 -5.23
CA ASP A 281 -3.13 2.66 -5.13
C ASP A 281 -2.52 1.64 -6.11
N THR A 282 -1.81 2.12 -7.15
CA THR A 282 -1.07 1.29 -8.12
C THR A 282 0.44 1.30 -7.87
N GLN A 283 0.88 1.92 -6.78
CA GLN A 283 2.28 1.89 -6.32
C GLN A 283 2.44 0.79 -5.29
N VAL A 284 3.38 -0.13 -5.50
CA VAL A 284 3.55 -1.30 -4.63
C VAL A 284 4.99 -1.45 -4.18
N GLY A 285 5.18 -1.68 -2.89
CA GLY A 285 6.52 -1.83 -2.30
C GLY A 285 7.25 -3.06 -2.81
N ILE A 286 8.56 -2.97 -3.04
CA ILE A 286 9.38 -4.12 -3.43
C ILE A 286 10.02 -4.81 -2.22
N MET A 287 10.21 -6.11 -2.30
CA MET A 287 10.91 -6.90 -1.27
C MET A 287 12.04 -7.71 -1.90
N SER A 288 13.28 -7.36 -1.57
CA SER A 288 14.47 -8.10 -2.02
C SER A 288 14.88 -9.20 -1.04
N GLY A 289 15.62 -10.20 -1.53
CA GLY A 289 16.21 -11.27 -0.70
C GLY A 289 15.19 -12.28 -0.20
N THR A 290 14.53 -13.00 -1.10
CA THR A 290 13.63 -14.12 -0.77
C THR A 290 14.40 -15.41 -0.51
N THR A 291 13.75 -16.37 0.14
CA THR A 291 14.23 -17.75 0.34
C THR A 291 13.27 -18.68 -0.38
N SER A 292 13.67 -19.94 -0.57
CA SER A 292 12.80 -20.97 -1.17
C SER A 292 11.48 -21.12 -0.41
N ALA A 293 11.52 -21.04 0.93
CA ALA A 293 10.33 -21.11 1.79
C ALA A 293 9.31 -19.99 1.54
N HIS A 294 9.75 -18.83 1.04
CA HIS A 294 8.83 -17.72 0.74
C HIS A 294 8.25 -17.77 -0.68
N THR A 295 8.83 -18.58 -1.57
CA THR A 295 8.58 -18.44 -3.03
C THR A 295 8.47 -19.79 -3.73
N THR A 296 9.60 -20.46 -4.00
CA THR A 296 9.59 -21.70 -4.82
C THR A 296 8.81 -22.83 -4.16
N GLN A 297 8.89 -23.01 -2.85
CA GLN A 297 8.15 -24.09 -2.18
C GLN A 297 6.62 -23.91 -2.25
N PRO A 298 6.04 -22.73 -1.87
CA PRO A 298 4.61 -22.50 -2.09
C PRO A 298 4.19 -22.57 -3.56
N PHE A 299 5.08 -22.15 -4.48
CA PHE A 299 4.79 -22.17 -5.90
C PHE A 299 4.71 -23.60 -6.45
N ASP A 300 5.67 -24.46 -6.12
CA ASP A 300 5.69 -25.87 -6.51
C ASP A 300 4.49 -26.66 -5.94
N ASN A 301 3.93 -26.21 -4.81
CA ASN A 301 2.74 -26.80 -4.23
C ASN A 301 1.46 -26.44 -5.00
N ALA A 302 1.41 -25.25 -5.62
CA ALA A 302 0.19 -24.67 -6.18
C ALA A 302 0.14 -24.69 -7.72
N TYR A 303 1.29 -24.75 -8.40
CA TYR A 303 1.40 -24.55 -9.84
C TYR A 303 2.29 -25.60 -10.52
N SER A 304 2.04 -25.83 -11.80
CA SER A 304 2.80 -26.73 -12.67
C SER A 304 3.07 -26.10 -14.04
N ASP A 305 3.94 -26.74 -14.84
CA ASP A 305 4.20 -26.31 -16.21
C ASP A 305 2.90 -26.22 -17.04
N GLY A 306 2.76 -25.15 -17.82
CA GLY A 306 1.55 -24.83 -18.59
C GLY A 306 0.45 -24.10 -17.81
N ASP A 307 0.56 -23.95 -16.48
CA ASP A 307 -0.43 -23.15 -15.74
C ASP A 307 -0.33 -21.67 -16.11
N ARG A 308 -1.50 -21.02 -16.09
CA ARG A 308 -1.65 -19.60 -16.42
C ARG A 308 -1.67 -18.79 -15.15
N LEU A 309 -0.99 -17.64 -15.15
CA LEU A 309 -0.85 -16.73 -14.02
C LEU A 309 -1.34 -15.34 -14.40
N LEU A 310 -2.18 -14.73 -13.56
CA LEU A 310 -2.48 -13.30 -13.65
C LEU A 310 -1.43 -12.50 -12.88
N LEU A 311 -0.65 -11.68 -13.59
CA LEU A 311 0.43 -10.91 -12.98
C LEU A 311 0.22 -9.41 -13.18
N SER A 312 0.61 -8.65 -12.15
CA SER A 312 0.84 -7.22 -12.28
C SER A 312 2.10 -6.98 -13.11
N VAL A 313 2.10 -5.90 -13.89
CA VAL A 313 3.19 -5.56 -14.81
C VAL A 313 3.73 -4.18 -14.48
N TYR A 314 5.06 -4.04 -14.45
CA TYR A 314 5.75 -2.75 -14.36
C TYR A 314 6.69 -2.54 -15.55
N ASP A 315 7.14 -1.31 -15.75
CA ASP A 315 7.99 -0.92 -16.90
C ASP A 315 9.44 -1.45 -16.83
N GLY A 316 9.89 -1.93 -15.66
CA GLY A 316 11.27 -2.32 -15.41
C GLY A 316 12.09 -1.36 -14.57
N THR A 317 11.47 -0.27 -14.11
CA THR A 317 12.08 0.75 -13.28
C THR A 317 11.63 0.59 -11.83
N VAL A 318 12.59 0.44 -10.92
CA VAL A 318 12.32 0.56 -9.47
C VAL A 318 12.42 2.04 -9.10
N MET A 319 11.40 2.51 -8.41
CA MET A 319 11.27 3.89 -7.98
C MET A 319 11.64 4.01 -6.49
N ALA A 320 12.33 5.09 -6.14
CA ALA A 320 12.44 5.54 -4.76
C ALA A 320 11.31 6.54 -4.50
N ILE A 321 10.90 6.71 -3.24
CA ILE A 321 9.96 7.78 -2.88
C ILE A 321 10.55 9.13 -3.34
N PRO A 322 9.86 9.88 -4.21
CA PRO A 322 10.32 11.20 -4.64
C PRO A 322 10.65 12.09 -3.45
N ASP A 323 11.86 12.63 -3.39
CA ASP A 323 12.30 13.50 -2.30
C ASP A 323 13.32 14.55 -2.74
N PHE A 324 13.37 15.65 -2.00
CA PHE A 324 14.36 16.72 -2.12
C PHE A 324 14.97 17.04 -0.75
N ALA A 325 16.21 17.49 -0.75
CA ALA A 325 16.93 17.89 0.44
C ALA A 325 17.33 19.37 0.37
N ILE A 326 17.33 20.03 1.53
CA ILE A 326 17.79 21.41 1.69
C ILE A 326 19.01 21.38 2.58
N GLN A 327 20.11 21.96 2.12
CA GLN A 327 21.27 22.24 2.94
C GLN A 327 21.27 23.72 3.33
N PRO A 328 20.85 24.08 4.55
CA PRO A 328 20.74 25.47 4.97
C PRO A 328 22.13 26.14 5.04
N PRO A 329 22.19 27.48 4.95
CA PRO A 329 23.44 28.21 5.19
C PRO A 329 23.85 28.08 6.66
N THR A 330 25.15 28.24 6.96
CA THR A 330 25.65 28.18 8.34
C THR A 330 25.11 29.31 9.21
N SER A 331 24.93 30.50 8.63
CA SER A 331 24.31 31.67 9.24
C SER A 331 23.98 32.73 8.20
N MET A 332 23.03 33.61 8.50
CA MET A 332 22.79 34.85 7.76
C MET A 332 23.17 36.04 8.63
N ALA A 333 24.00 36.96 8.13
CA ALA A 333 24.35 38.19 8.83
C ALA A 333 23.60 39.38 8.24
N LEU A 334 22.90 40.13 9.07
CA LEU A 334 22.14 41.33 8.66
C LEU A 334 22.47 42.51 9.58
N PRO A 335 22.36 43.75 9.10
CA PRO A 335 22.39 44.93 9.95
C PRO A 335 21.10 45.05 10.77
N ALA A 336 21.16 45.79 11.89
CA ALA A 336 19.99 46.07 12.74
C ALA A 336 18.89 46.89 12.02
N ASN A 337 19.33 47.74 11.09
CA ASN A 337 18.49 48.61 10.29
C ASN A 337 18.98 48.62 8.85
N THR A 338 18.10 48.40 7.89
CA THR A 338 18.39 48.59 6.46
C THR A 338 17.60 49.74 5.90
N THR A 339 18.27 50.68 5.23
CA THR A 339 17.63 51.69 4.38
C THR A 339 17.50 51.22 2.92
N THR A 340 18.30 50.22 2.53
CA THR A 340 18.25 49.55 1.23
C THR A 340 18.26 48.04 1.43
N PRO A 341 17.53 47.26 0.61
CA PRO A 341 17.50 45.81 0.75
C PRO A 341 18.89 45.17 0.58
N VAL A 342 19.23 44.20 1.42
CA VAL A 342 20.52 43.49 1.39
C VAL A 342 20.35 42.05 0.92
N ALA A 343 21.44 41.44 0.44
CA ALA A 343 21.48 40.03 0.09
C ALA A 343 21.76 39.16 1.33
N GLY A 344 21.16 37.96 1.34
CA GLY A 344 21.48 36.90 2.29
C GLY A 344 22.47 35.89 1.70
N PRO A 345 22.85 34.86 2.48
CA PRO A 345 23.66 33.75 1.97
C PRO A 345 22.88 32.92 0.94
N SER A 346 23.62 32.20 0.10
CA SER A 346 23.04 31.16 -0.76
C SER A 346 23.00 29.82 -0.03
N PHE A 347 22.16 28.90 -0.50
CA PHE A 347 22.01 27.54 0.02
C PHE A 347 21.81 26.54 -1.12
N GLU A 348 22.00 25.25 -0.84
CA GLU A 348 21.88 24.21 -1.85
C GLU A 348 20.61 23.38 -1.66
N VAL A 349 20.03 22.98 -2.79
CA VAL A 349 18.85 22.11 -2.86
C VAL A 349 19.15 20.98 -3.83
N SER A 350 19.09 19.74 -3.37
CA SER A 350 19.29 18.55 -4.20
C SER A 350 18.03 17.70 -4.24
N ARG A 351 17.99 16.73 -5.16
CA ARG A 351 16.88 15.78 -5.27
C ARG A 351 17.38 14.38 -5.57
N ASN A 352 16.57 13.39 -5.21
CA ASN A 352 16.80 12.02 -5.65
C ASN A 352 16.36 11.82 -7.11
N ASN A 353 16.58 10.62 -7.64
CA ASN A 353 16.28 10.32 -9.04
C ASN A 353 14.78 10.33 -9.38
N ALA A 354 13.93 10.04 -8.41
CA ALA A 354 12.50 9.90 -8.59
C ALA A 354 11.74 11.24 -8.54
N PHE A 355 12.32 12.28 -7.96
CA PHE A 355 11.68 13.59 -7.83
C PHE A 355 11.75 14.39 -9.14
N THR A 356 10.60 14.81 -9.67
CA THR A 356 10.51 15.57 -10.94
C THR A 356 9.72 16.88 -10.83
N SER A 357 9.22 17.23 -9.64
CA SER A 357 8.39 18.42 -9.42
C SER A 357 9.23 19.67 -9.10
N THR A 358 8.59 20.83 -9.06
CA THR A 358 9.20 22.08 -8.66
C THR A 358 9.22 22.25 -7.14
N VAL A 359 10.16 23.04 -6.63
CA VAL A 359 10.22 23.44 -5.22
C VAL A 359 10.15 24.97 -5.12
N THR A 360 9.30 25.47 -4.22
CA THR A 360 9.16 26.89 -3.89
C THR A 360 9.65 27.13 -2.45
N PHE A 361 10.33 28.26 -2.22
CA PHE A 361 10.96 28.57 -0.94
C PHE A 361 10.31 29.72 -0.18
N SER A 362 10.35 29.61 1.15
CA SER A 362 9.95 30.66 2.09
C SER A 362 10.79 30.57 3.37
N LEU A 363 11.11 31.69 4.00
CA LEU A 363 11.44 31.68 5.42
C LEU A 363 10.16 31.61 6.27
N VAL A 364 10.26 30.96 7.42
CA VAL A 364 9.22 30.91 8.47
C VAL A 364 9.87 31.37 9.78
N GLY A 365 9.18 32.24 10.52
CA GLY A 365 9.64 32.76 11.80
C GLY A 365 9.73 31.72 12.91
N ASP A 366 10.39 32.09 14.01
CA ASP A 366 10.46 31.28 15.22
C ASP A 366 9.15 31.42 16.04
N THR A 367 8.12 30.68 15.66
CA THR A 367 6.82 30.72 16.36
C THR A 367 6.87 30.16 17.78
N GLY A 368 7.89 29.36 18.13
CA GLY A 368 8.11 28.83 19.48
C GLY A 368 8.60 29.89 20.48
N ALA A 369 9.13 31.01 19.97
CA ALA A 369 9.72 32.08 20.77
C ALA A 369 8.77 32.62 21.86
N GLY A 370 7.50 32.85 21.52
CA GLY A 370 6.49 33.34 22.48
C GLY A 370 6.19 32.37 23.61
N ALA A 371 6.11 31.06 23.31
CA ALA A 371 5.91 30.03 24.32
C ALA A 371 7.13 29.88 25.26
N SER A 372 8.31 30.25 24.78
CA SER A 372 9.55 30.29 25.57
C SER A 372 9.74 31.58 26.37
N GLY A 373 8.75 32.49 26.37
CA GLY A 373 8.77 33.76 27.10
C GLY A 373 9.44 34.93 26.37
N HIS A 374 9.84 34.74 25.11
CA HIS A 374 10.58 35.73 24.32
C HIS A 374 9.94 35.95 22.93
N PRO A 375 8.69 36.44 22.84
CA PRO A 375 8.03 36.68 21.55
C PRO A 375 8.84 37.59 20.61
N GLU A 376 9.67 38.47 21.16
CA GLU A 376 10.60 39.36 20.44
C GLU A 376 11.71 38.63 19.68
N TYR A 377 11.94 37.33 19.93
CA TYR A 377 12.93 36.54 19.17
C TYR A 377 12.39 36.07 17.82
N ASN A 378 11.08 36.20 17.57
CA ASN A 378 10.52 35.91 16.26
C ASN A 378 10.73 37.06 15.28
N LEU A 379 11.75 36.94 14.41
CA LEU A 379 12.07 37.99 13.44
C LEU A 379 11.12 38.07 12.24
N LEU A 380 10.27 37.06 12.01
CA LEU A 380 9.38 37.02 10.84
C LEU A 380 7.93 36.83 11.28
N ALA A 381 7.08 37.81 10.99
CA ALA A 381 5.64 37.69 11.17
C ALA A 381 5.03 36.63 10.25
N ASP A 382 3.92 36.03 10.67
CA ASP A 382 3.11 35.13 9.85
C ASP A 382 1.68 35.70 9.73
N PRO A 383 1.24 36.20 8.56
CA PRO A 383 2.01 36.30 7.32
C PRO A 383 3.10 37.39 7.36
N PRO A 384 4.15 37.31 6.51
CA PRO A 384 5.20 38.32 6.46
C PRO A 384 4.68 39.71 6.06
N VAL A 385 5.27 40.75 6.64
CA VAL A 385 4.94 42.16 6.36
C VAL A 385 6.11 42.87 5.65
N SER A 386 5.80 43.81 4.76
CA SER A 386 6.79 44.63 4.05
C SER A 386 6.27 46.06 3.88
N PRO A 387 6.97 47.10 4.39
CA PRO A 387 8.23 47.04 5.14
C PRO A 387 8.08 46.29 6.48
N PRO A 388 9.17 45.71 7.02
CA PRO A 388 9.11 44.99 8.28
C PRO A 388 8.82 45.94 9.45
N ALA A 389 8.07 45.45 10.44
CA ALA A 389 7.81 46.17 11.68
C ALA A 389 9.09 46.30 12.53
N THR A 390 9.11 47.24 13.47
CA THR A 390 10.19 47.38 14.47
C THR A 390 10.46 46.04 15.15
N GLY A 391 11.74 45.64 15.21
CA GLY A 391 12.20 44.37 15.76
C GLY A 391 12.13 43.18 14.79
N THR A 392 11.74 43.38 13.52
CA THR A 392 11.54 42.28 12.56
C THR A 392 12.32 42.45 11.24
N MET A 393 12.32 41.40 10.43
CA MET A 393 12.88 41.37 9.08
C MET A 393 11.81 41.04 8.02
N SER A 394 12.08 41.36 6.75
CA SER A 394 11.19 41.02 5.64
C SER A 394 11.49 39.62 5.08
N GLN A 395 10.52 39.07 4.34
CA GLN A 395 10.73 37.87 3.55
C GLN A 395 11.77 38.12 2.43
N PRO A 396 12.79 37.26 2.26
CA PRO A 396 13.70 37.36 1.13
C PRO A 396 13.03 36.98 -0.19
N THR A 397 13.58 37.50 -1.28
CA THR A 397 13.39 36.92 -2.62
C THR A 397 14.34 35.74 -2.79
N PHE A 398 13.87 34.65 -3.41
CA PHE A 398 14.68 33.49 -3.74
C PHE A 398 14.97 33.47 -5.24
N THR A 399 16.20 33.14 -5.64
CA THR A 399 16.57 33.03 -7.06
C THR A 399 17.51 31.84 -7.27
N PRO A 400 17.12 30.82 -8.07
CA PRO A 400 15.79 30.63 -8.64
C PRO A 400 14.72 30.38 -7.56
N ASN A 401 13.45 30.63 -7.88
CA ASN A 401 12.31 30.20 -7.09
C ASN A 401 11.33 29.44 -8.00
N THR A 402 10.68 28.41 -7.50
CA THR A 402 9.81 27.52 -8.29
C THR A 402 10.57 26.86 -9.45
N PHE A 403 11.41 25.88 -9.12
CA PHE A 403 12.25 25.17 -10.10
C PHE A 403 12.39 23.70 -9.72
N VAL A 404 12.74 22.83 -10.68
CA VAL A 404 13.09 21.42 -10.41
C VAL A 404 14.57 21.36 -9.99
N PRO A 405 14.92 20.93 -8.76
CA PRO A 405 16.31 20.86 -8.33
C PRO A 405 17.16 19.91 -9.18
N ALA A 406 18.46 20.15 -9.25
CA ALA A 406 19.40 19.21 -9.88
C ALA A 406 19.78 18.09 -8.90
N HIS A 407 20.16 16.92 -9.43
CA HIS A 407 20.62 15.79 -8.62
C HIS A 407 21.83 16.16 -7.75
N ASN A 408 22.79 16.88 -8.33
CA ASN A 408 24.03 17.31 -7.67
C ASN A 408 23.91 18.68 -6.99
N GLY A 409 22.69 19.15 -6.72
CA GLY A 409 22.44 20.43 -6.07
C GLY A 409 22.19 21.59 -7.04
N THR A 410 21.25 22.44 -6.67
CA THR A 410 21.00 23.75 -7.26
C THR A 410 21.23 24.80 -6.19
N SER A 411 22.11 25.76 -6.47
CA SER A 411 22.35 26.91 -5.60
C SER A 411 21.18 27.89 -5.71
N VAL A 412 20.63 28.31 -4.57
CA VAL A 412 19.57 29.31 -4.45
C VAL A 412 20.09 30.49 -3.64
N SER A 413 20.05 31.69 -4.23
CA SER A 413 20.43 32.92 -3.55
C SER A 413 19.24 33.57 -2.84
N MET A 414 19.47 34.14 -1.66
CA MET A 414 18.51 34.99 -0.95
C MET A 414 18.81 36.47 -1.20
N GLY A 415 17.81 37.24 -1.61
CA GLY A 415 17.94 38.67 -1.89
C GLY A 415 16.85 39.51 -1.22
N SER A 416 16.98 40.83 -1.38
CA SER A 416 15.95 41.82 -1.02
C SER A 416 15.49 41.80 0.44
N ILE A 417 16.40 41.53 1.39
CA ILE A 417 16.08 41.47 2.82
C ILE A 417 16.12 42.87 3.42
N LEU A 418 15.09 43.22 4.19
CA LEU A 418 15.02 44.43 5.01
C LEU A 418 14.95 44.07 6.49
N THR A 419 15.50 44.93 7.36
CA THR A 419 15.39 44.89 8.82
C THR A 419 15.00 46.28 9.34
N THR A 420 14.17 46.31 10.38
CA THR A 420 13.74 47.55 11.05
C THR A 420 13.99 47.42 12.54
N ASP A 421 14.95 48.18 13.08
CA ASP A 421 15.29 48.31 14.50
C ASP A 421 15.42 46.98 15.25
N VAL A 422 16.08 46.00 14.62
CA VAL A 422 16.31 44.68 15.25
C VAL A 422 17.49 44.78 16.22
N PRO A 423 17.34 44.45 17.51
CA PRO A 423 18.44 44.48 18.46
C PRO A 423 19.61 43.56 18.05
N PRO A 424 20.87 43.91 18.37
CA PRO A 424 22.00 43.01 18.13
C PRO A 424 21.84 41.68 18.87
N GLY A 425 22.02 40.56 18.16
CA GLY A 425 21.74 39.24 18.68
C GLY A 425 21.83 38.15 17.62
N ILE A 426 21.68 36.89 18.05
CA ILE A 426 21.51 35.75 17.16
C ILE A 426 20.13 35.19 17.38
N TYR A 427 19.34 35.23 16.32
CA TYR A 427 17.98 34.73 16.26
C TYR A 427 17.94 33.49 15.36
N ALA A 428 16.79 32.84 15.27
CA ALA A 428 16.60 31.69 14.39
C ALA A 428 15.42 31.92 13.44
N VAL A 429 15.58 31.43 12.21
CA VAL A 429 14.49 31.32 11.24
C VAL A 429 14.54 29.94 10.61
N TRP A 430 13.42 29.52 10.04
CA TRP A 430 13.31 28.24 9.35
C TRP A 430 13.30 28.45 7.84
N LEU A 431 14.27 27.86 7.15
CA LEU A 431 14.21 27.72 5.70
C LEU A 431 13.24 26.61 5.34
N GLN A 432 12.18 26.93 4.62
CA GLN A 432 11.16 26.00 4.19
C GLN A 432 11.14 25.88 2.67
N GLY A 433 11.22 24.65 2.17
CA GLY A 433 10.89 24.29 0.79
C GLY A 433 9.57 23.56 0.74
N LYS A 434 8.73 23.87 -0.24
CA LYS A 434 7.48 23.17 -0.54
C LYS A 434 7.56 22.61 -1.96
N ALA A 435 7.39 21.31 -2.10
CA ALA A 435 7.27 20.67 -3.40
C ALA A 435 5.89 20.97 -4.01
N GLY A 436 5.86 21.15 -5.33
CA GLY A 436 4.64 21.24 -6.11
C GLY A 436 3.93 19.89 -6.23
N ALA A 437 2.80 19.91 -6.94
CA ALA A 437 2.12 18.67 -7.32
C ALA A 437 3.06 17.78 -8.17
N PRO A 438 2.95 16.45 -8.08
CA PRO A 438 2.01 15.69 -7.24
C PRO A 438 2.49 15.45 -5.80
N TYR A 439 3.75 15.76 -5.45
CA TYR A 439 4.35 15.28 -4.20
C TYR A 439 3.93 16.05 -2.94
N SER A 440 3.64 17.35 -3.03
CA SER A 440 3.14 18.19 -1.91
C SER A 440 3.95 18.13 -0.60
N GLN A 441 5.22 17.72 -0.67
CA GLN A 441 6.10 17.55 0.48
C GLN A 441 6.64 18.89 1.00
N ILE A 442 6.94 18.94 2.30
CA ILE A 442 7.58 20.09 2.94
C ILE A 442 8.91 19.63 3.55
N ARG A 443 9.94 20.45 3.41
CA ARG A 443 11.23 20.29 4.10
C ARG A 443 11.53 21.59 4.81
N ARG A 444 11.94 21.49 6.08
CA ARG A 444 12.20 22.66 6.92
C ARG A 444 13.49 22.47 7.70
N GLN A 445 14.40 23.44 7.62
CA GLN A 445 15.67 23.41 8.34
C GLN A 445 15.92 24.76 9.04
N PRO A 446 16.28 24.79 10.33
CA PRO A 446 16.55 26.02 11.04
C PRO A 446 17.96 26.51 10.72
N PHE A 447 18.15 27.83 10.67
CA PHE A 447 19.49 28.42 10.63
C PHE A 447 19.50 29.76 11.37
N PRO A 448 20.67 30.19 11.89
CA PRO A 448 20.78 31.40 12.69
C PRO A 448 20.83 32.67 11.82
N VAL A 449 20.13 33.71 12.28
CA VAL A 449 20.20 35.08 11.76
C VAL A 449 20.94 35.95 12.77
N ARG A 450 22.11 36.43 12.42
CA ARG A 450 22.96 37.29 13.24
C ARG A 450 22.72 38.75 12.89
N ILE A 451 22.29 39.51 13.89
CA ILE A 451 22.09 40.96 13.80
C ILE A 451 23.27 41.66 14.46
N GLY A 452 23.99 42.46 13.69
CA GLY A 452 25.18 43.17 14.18
C GLY A 452 26.32 42.23 14.62
N SER A 453 27.19 42.73 15.50
CA SER A 453 28.32 41.95 16.02
C SER A 453 27.95 41.27 17.34
N VAL A 454 27.99 39.94 17.33
CA VAL A 454 27.76 39.08 18.50
C VAL A 454 29.03 38.27 18.76
N PRO A 455 29.99 38.78 19.54
CA PRO A 455 31.28 38.11 19.76
C PRO A 455 31.17 36.96 20.77
N ARG A 456 30.13 36.96 21.60
CA ARG A 456 29.87 35.97 22.64
C ARG A 456 28.65 35.14 22.27
N GLN A 457 28.89 33.90 21.87
CA GLN A 457 27.86 32.98 21.37
C GLN A 457 28.21 31.53 21.75
N PHE A 458 27.21 30.67 21.67
CA PHE A 458 27.36 29.23 21.83
C PHE A 458 26.80 28.49 20.60
N ARG A 459 27.09 27.20 20.55
CA ARG A 459 26.53 26.22 19.63
C ARG A 459 26.09 24.98 20.38
N ILE A 460 25.14 24.26 19.76
CA ILE A 460 24.68 22.95 20.24
C ILE A 460 25.40 21.89 19.40
N GLU A 461 26.18 21.05 20.05
CA GLU A 461 26.82 19.88 19.46
C GLU A 461 26.17 18.59 19.96
N GLY A 462 26.25 17.52 19.18
CA GLY A 462 25.68 16.21 19.51
C GLY A 462 24.76 15.65 18.43
N PRO A 463 24.34 14.37 18.59
CA PRO A 463 23.43 13.72 17.67
C PRO A 463 22.03 14.34 17.78
N VAL A 464 21.33 14.37 16.65
CA VAL A 464 19.92 14.80 16.56
C VAL A 464 19.05 13.72 15.95
N ASP A 465 19.58 12.50 15.87
CA ASP A 465 18.89 11.33 15.35
C ASP A 465 18.84 10.28 16.46
N GLY A 466 17.65 9.77 16.75
CA GLY A 466 17.43 8.76 17.77
C GLY A 466 16.53 7.62 17.30
N THR A 467 16.69 6.44 17.90
CA THR A 467 15.84 5.28 17.66
C THR A 467 15.33 4.75 18.97
N ILE A 468 14.03 4.46 19.03
CA ILE A 468 13.32 3.87 20.15
C ILE A 468 12.71 2.56 19.66
N ASP A 469 13.17 1.43 20.19
CA ASP A 469 12.85 0.09 19.66
C ASP A 469 11.40 -0.36 19.89
N ALA A 470 10.72 0.22 20.89
CA ALA A 470 9.35 -0.15 21.24
C ALA A 470 8.54 1.06 21.68
N ILE A 471 7.22 1.00 21.49
CA ILE A 471 6.28 1.99 22.04
C ILE A 471 6.44 2.02 23.57
N GLY A 472 6.52 3.21 24.16
CA GLY A 472 6.81 3.42 25.58
C GLY A 472 8.30 3.37 25.93
N GLY A 473 9.15 2.96 24.99
CA GLY A 473 10.61 2.96 25.16
C GLY A 473 11.22 4.36 25.16
N SER A 474 12.51 4.42 25.48
CA SER A 474 13.29 5.66 25.51
C SER A 474 14.56 5.59 24.66
N THR A 475 15.02 6.73 24.19
CA THR A 475 16.36 6.92 23.61
C THR A 475 17.07 8.10 24.29
N THR A 476 18.40 8.07 24.30
CA THR A 476 19.23 9.08 24.96
C THR A 476 20.16 9.72 23.95
N LEU A 477 20.12 11.05 23.85
CA LEU A 477 20.94 11.87 22.97
C LEU A 477 21.90 12.73 23.81
N PRO A 478 23.22 12.45 23.77
CA PRO A 478 24.22 13.24 24.50
C PRO A 478 24.52 14.54 23.73
N LEU A 479 24.04 15.67 24.25
CA LEU A 479 24.27 17.00 23.71
C LEU A 479 25.38 17.73 24.47
N ARG A 480 25.98 18.73 23.82
CA ARG A 480 26.99 19.62 24.41
C ARG A 480 26.67 21.07 24.04
N ILE A 481 26.71 21.96 25.03
CA ILE A 481 26.65 23.40 24.79
C ILE A 481 28.07 23.96 24.86
N VAL A 482 28.56 24.41 23.70
CA VAL A 482 29.96 24.80 23.49
C VAL A 482 30.04 26.27 23.13
N THR A 483 30.96 27.02 23.73
CA THR A 483 31.27 28.39 23.30
C THR A 483 32.17 28.36 22.06
N ASP A 484 32.02 29.33 21.15
CA ASP A 484 32.83 29.38 19.92
C ASP A 484 34.30 29.77 20.14
N SER A 485 34.66 30.15 21.37
CA SER A 485 36.03 30.46 21.79
C SER A 485 36.45 29.58 22.96
N ALA A 486 37.76 29.31 23.03
CA ALA A 486 38.40 28.59 24.13
C ALA A 486 38.37 29.37 25.48
N SER A 487 38.05 30.68 25.45
CA SER A 487 38.11 31.56 26.61
C SER A 487 37.04 31.24 27.67
N ALA A 488 37.43 31.28 28.95
CA ALA A 488 36.50 31.20 30.09
C ALA A 488 35.50 32.39 30.13
N THR A 489 35.80 33.49 29.43
CA THR A 489 34.92 34.67 29.30
C THR A 489 34.12 34.69 28.00
N ALA A 490 34.14 33.62 27.21
CA ALA A 490 33.51 33.55 25.90
C ALA A 490 31.98 33.71 25.94
N TRP A 491 31.36 33.48 27.10
CA TRP A 491 29.93 33.68 27.31
C TRP A 491 29.63 34.79 28.33
N ASN A 492 30.22 34.68 29.52
CA ASN A 492 29.94 35.58 30.64
C ASN A 492 30.76 36.87 30.62
N GLY A 493 31.74 37.03 29.72
CA GLY A 493 32.56 38.25 29.65
C GLY A 493 33.32 38.62 30.93
N GLY A 494 33.35 37.74 31.95
CA GLY A 494 33.81 38.08 33.29
C GLY A 494 32.82 38.89 34.15
N SER A 495 31.59 39.11 33.69
CA SER A 495 30.51 39.78 34.42
C SER A 495 29.42 38.80 34.90
N GLY A 496 28.61 39.22 35.87
CA GLY A 496 27.44 38.47 36.35
C GLY A 496 26.15 38.73 35.56
N THR A 497 26.21 39.42 34.42
CA THR A 497 25.03 39.86 33.64
C THR A 497 24.55 38.83 32.61
N ALA A 498 25.38 37.84 32.25
CA ALA A 498 24.97 36.78 31.34
C ALA A 498 23.98 35.82 32.02
N THR A 499 22.97 35.37 31.28
CA THR A 499 22.08 34.32 31.76
C THR A 499 22.69 32.95 31.46
N ALA A 500 22.27 31.94 32.20
CA ALA A 500 22.45 30.57 31.76
C ALA A 500 21.71 30.33 30.43
N VAL A 501 22.17 29.35 29.67
CA VAL A 501 21.49 28.87 28.47
C VAL A 501 20.39 27.91 28.91
N ASP A 502 19.14 28.28 28.67
CA ASP A 502 18.00 27.36 28.79
C ASP A 502 18.00 26.43 27.58
N VAL A 503 18.08 25.13 27.84
CA VAL A 503 17.97 24.05 26.85
C VAL A 503 16.65 23.34 27.08
N SER A 504 15.77 23.43 26.10
CA SER A 504 14.39 22.96 26.15
C SER A 504 13.97 22.44 24.77
N TRP A 505 12.71 22.04 24.63
CA TRP A 505 12.12 21.68 23.34
C TRP A 505 10.82 22.45 23.15
N ASP A 506 10.46 22.74 21.90
CA ASP A 506 9.21 23.46 21.60
C ASP A 506 8.03 22.47 21.57
N PRO A 507 7.08 22.49 22.52
CA PRO A 507 6.05 21.44 22.59
C PRO A 507 5.17 21.36 21.34
N GLY A 508 4.89 22.51 20.71
CA GLY A 508 4.12 22.61 19.46
C GLY A 508 4.89 22.19 18.20
N SER A 509 6.16 21.81 18.31
CA SER A 509 6.98 21.40 17.16
C SER A 509 6.87 19.91 16.81
N LEU A 510 6.21 19.12 17.66
CA LEU A 510 6.08 17.68 17.44
C LEU A 510 5.25 17.39 16.19
N THR A 511 5.91 16.83 15.19
CA THR A 511 5.28 16.45 13.91
C THR A 511 5.73 15.06 13.50
N THR A 512 4.97 14.41 12.63
CA THR A 512 5.48 13.26 11.88
C THR A 512 6.58 13.72 10.92
N CYS A 513 7.37 12.78 10.38
CA CYS A 513 8.37 13.12 9.36
C CYS A 513 7.79 13.63 8.01
N SER A 514 6.45 13.65 7.89
CA SER A 514 5.72 14.36 6.82
C SER A 514 5.19 15.73 7.25
N HIS A 515 5.68 16.27 8.37
CA HIS A 515 5.29 17.57 8.90
C HIS A 515 3.79 17.70 9.26
N THR A 516 3.11 16.58 9.53
CA THR A 516 1.75 16.58 10.09
C THR A 516 1.83 16.70 11.61
N ALA A 517 1.04 17.60 12.21
CA ALA A 517 0.94 17.68 13.67
C ALA A 517 0.50 16.34 14.26
N VAL A 518 1.13 15.91 15.34
CA VAL A 518 0.77 14.67 16.02
C VAL A 518 -0.51 14.89 16.84
N ALA A 519 -1.59 14.23 16.47
CA ALA A 519 -2.91 14.39 17.11
C ALA A 519 -3.08 13.58 18.40
N TRP A 520 -2.32 12.49 18.57
CA TRP A 520 -2.45 11.55 19.69
C TRP A 520 -1.09 11.02 20.14
N GLY A 521 -0.96 10.80 21.45
CA GLY A 521 0.29 10.36 22.08
C GLY A 521 1.17 11.53 22.49
N THR A 522 1.66 11.52 23.74
CA THR A 522 2.56 12.56 24.26
C THR A 522 3.89 11.92 24.64
N PRO A 523 4.99 12.24 23.93
CA PRO A 523 6.30 11.85 24.41
C PRO A 523 6.62 12.66 25.68
N THR A 524 7.50 12.11 26.51
CA THR A 524 8.14 12.90 27.56
C THR A 524 9.58 13.15 27.14
N ILE A 525 9.95 14.43 27.08
CA ILE A 525 11.31 14.88 26.78
C ILE A 525 11.87 15.46 28.06
N SER A 526 13.07 15.05 28.43
CA SER A 526 13.78 15.62 29.57
C SER A 526 15.22 15.93 29.24
N PHE A 527 15.76 16.93 29.94
CA PHE A 527 17.14 17.40 29.87
C PHE A 527 17.74 17.27 31.27
N ASN A 528 18.72 16.39 31.45
CA ASN A 528 19.28 16.04 32.76
C ASN A 528 18.19 15.66 33.79
N GLY A 529 17.11 15.00 33.35
CA GLY A 529 15.98 14.58 34.18
C GLY A 529 14.93 15.66 34.48
N MET A 530 15.04 16.85 33.90
CA MET A 530 14.10 17.97 34.07
C MET A 530 13.43 18.37 32.74
N ALA A 531 12.37 19.18 32.77
CA ALA A 531 11.68 19.64 31.57
C ALA A 531 12.52 20.59 30.69
N SER A 532 13.43 21.35 31.33
CA SER A 532 14.49 22.10 30.67
C SER A 532 15.77 22.02 31.52
N ALA A 533 16.90 22.35 30.92
CA ALA A 533 18.17 22.44 31.61
C ALA A 533 18.73 23.86 31.50
N SER A 534 19.07 24.46 32.65
CA SER A 534 19.75 25.75 32.72
C SER A 534 21.24 25.53 32.86
N ILE A 535 22.00 25.84 31.81
CA ILE A 535 23.39 25.41 31.65
C ILE A 535 24.30 26.62 31.39
N ALA A 536 25.41 26.71 32.12
CA ALA A 536 26.49 27.60 31.73
C ALA A 536 27.28 26.97 30.57
N PRO A 537 27.32 27.59 29.38
CA PRO A 537 28.10 27.08 28.26
C PRO A 537 29.59 27.18 28.61
N SER A 538 30.38 26.20 28.16
CA SER A 538 31.82 26.16 28.42
C SER A 538 32.61 25.93 27.13
N SER A 539 33.90 26.19 27.20
CA SER A 539 34.82 26.01 26.08
C SER A 539 35.33 24.58 25.96
N GLY A 540 36.13 24.30 24.92
CA GLY A 540 36.70 22.98 24.69
C GLY A 540 35.63 21.96 24.34
N THR A 541 35.42 20.96 25.21
CA THR A 541 34.40 19.92 24.99
C THR A 541 32.98 20.36 25.35
N GLY A 542 32.80 21.58 25.85
CA GLY A 542 31.51 22.13 26.27
C GLY A 542 30.88 21.43 27.47
N THR A 543 29.72 21.95 27.85
CA THR A 543 28.95 21.44 29.00
C THR A 543 27.95 20.39 28.52
N SER A 544 28.00 19.21 29.12
CA SER A 544 27.14 18.08 28.73
C SER A 544 25.70 18.30 29.14
N VAL A 545 24.77 17.96 28.25
CA VAL A 545 23.33 17.92 28.49
C VAL A 545 22.80 16.59 27.97
N THR A 546 22.20 15.80 28.84
CA THR A 546 21.61 14.51 28.44
C THR A 546 20.15 14.74 28.11
N MET A 547 19.81 14.66 26.82
CA MET A 547 18.43 14.67 26.37
C MET A 547 17.91 13.23 26.35
N VAL A 548 16.76 12.99 26.99
CA VAL A 548 16.07 11.69 26.94
C VAL A 548 14.71 11.91 26.31
N ILE A 549 14.42 11.11 25.29
CA ILE A 549 13.11 11.07 24.64
C ILE A 549 12.47 9.74 25.02
N ASN A 550 11.38 9.77 25.77
CA ASN A 550 10.51 8.62 25.98
C ASN A 550 9.28 8.76 25.07
N SER A 551 9.02 7.74 24.27
CA SER A 551 7.95 7.75 23.26
C SER A 551 6.55 7.77 23.87
N GLY A 552 6.38 7.38 25.14
CA GLY A 552 5.07 7.30 25.79
C GLY A 552 4.11 6.44 24.98
N SER A 553 2.98 7.02 24.60
CA SER A 553 1.98 6.39 23.74
C SER A 553 2.05 6.82 22.27
N LEU A 554 3.18 7.41 21.82
CA LEU A 554 3.39 7.65 20.41
C LEU A 554 3.30 6.35 19.62
N ALA A 555 2.52 6.40 18.54
CA ALA A 555 2.44 5.29 17.61
C ALA A 555 3.81 4.99 17.00
N SER A 556 3.92 3.82 16.36
CA SER A 556 5.09 3.57 15.54
C SER A 556 5.20 4.60 14.42
N GLY A 557 6.40 5.12 14.19
CA GLY A 557 6.64 6.05 13.10
C GLY A 557 7.93 6.85 13.24
N CYS A 558 8.08 7.81 12.35
CA CYS A 558 9.16 8.80 12.35
C CYS A 558 8.59 10.15 12.76
N TYR A 559 9.29 10.83 13.66
CA TYR A 559 8.88 12.10 14.25
C TYR A 559 9.99 13.14 14.21
N PHE A 560 9.59 14.41 14.11
CA PHE A 560 10.44 15.56 14.31
C PHE A 560 10.00 16.36 15.53
N LEU A 561 10.96 16.94 16.23
CA LEU A 561 10.75 18.01 17.20
C LEU A 561 11.85 19.07 17.07
N THR A 562 11.63 20.24 17.66
CA THR A 562 12.60 21.33 17.73
C THR A 562 13.25 21.35 19.11
N LEU A 563 14.55 21.11 19.14
CA LEU A 563 15.42 21.44 20.25
C LEU A 563 15.71 22.94 20.23
N ARG A 564 15.50 23.61 21.37
CA ARG A 564 15.78 25.02 21.58
C ARG A 564 16.89 25.16 22.61
N ALA A 565 17.87 26.00 22.31
CA ALA A 565 18.76 26.54 23.33
C ALA A 565 18.79 28.06 23.20
N GLN A 566 18.60 28.77 24.30
CA GLN A 566 18.57 30.23 24.31
C GLN A 566 19.16 30.83 25.58
N GLY A 567 19.76 32.01 25.46
CA GLY A 567 20.24 32.78 26.59
C GLY A 567 20.71 34.16 26.16
N VAL A 568 21.00 35.02 27.14
CA VAL A 568 21.52 36.37 26.93
C VAL A 568 22.98 36.39 27.34
N ASN A 569 23.84 36.82 26.40
CA ASN A 569 25.27 36.93 26.67
C ASN A 569 25.59 38.12 27.58
N ALA A 570 26.86 38.25 27.99
CA ALA A 570 27.30 39.32 28.88
C ALA A 570 27.09 40.75 28.33
N ASP A 571 26.98 40.90 27.00
CA ASP A 571 26.73 42.17 26.32
C ASP A 571 25.22 42.51 26.24
N GLY A 572 24.35 41.70 26.85
CA GLY A 572 22.91 41.87 26.80
C GLY A 572 22.27 41.42 25.48
N GLN A 573 22.99 40.66 24.65
CA GLN A 573 22.52 40.21 23.34
C GLN A 573 21.90 38.81 23.44
N PRO A 574 20.69 38.59 22.87
CA PRO A 574 20.10 37.26 22.82
C PRO A 574 20.87 36.35 21.86
N VAL A 575 20.98 35.08 22.23
CA VAL A 575 21.55 34.03 21.37
C VAL A 575 20.60 32.83 21.40
N VAL A 576 19.93 32.58 20.28
CA VAL A 576 19.00 31.49 20.06
C VAL A 576 19.57 30.50 19.05
N ARG A 577 19.54 29.22 19.40
CA ARG A 577 19.91 28.11 18.51
C ARG A 577 18.76 27.11 18.48
N LEU A 578 18.27 26.81 17.29
CA LEU A 578 17.30 25.76 17.06
C LEU A 578 17.98 24.60 16.32
N ARG A 579 17.62 23.37 16.70
CA ARG A 579 17.97 22.17 15.93
C ARG A 579 16.75 21.29 15.79
N GLN A 580 16.54 20.76 14.59
CA GLN A 580 15.55 19.73 14.39
C GLN A 580 16.12 18.39 14.87
N VAL A 581 15.38 17.71 15.74
CA VAL A 581 15.66 16.35 16.20
C VAL A 581 14.71 15.41 15.48
N GLN A 582 15.28 14.40 14.81
CA GLN A 582 14.54 13.28 14.23
C GLN A 582 14.63 12.09 15.18
N PHE A 583 13.51 11.41 15.40
CA PHE A 583 13.56 10.12 16.08
C PHE A 583 12.49 9.17 15.55
N SER A 584 12.77 7.88 15.67
CA SER A 584 11.86 6.83 15.27
C SER A 584 11.37 6.02 16.47
N VAL A 585 10.10 5.63 16.45
CA VAL A 585 9.44 4.83 17.50
C VAL A 585 9.00 3.51 16.89
N ALA A 586 9.39 2.39 17.50
CA ALA A 586 9.11 1.03 17.05
C ALA A 586 9.37 0.83 15.55
N ALA A 587 10.31 1.59 14.98
CA ALA A 587 10.51 1.61 13.55
C ALA A 587 11.17 0.31 13.10
N THR A 588 10.52 -0.37 12.17
CA THR A 588 11.20 -1.36 11.36
C THR A 588 11.21 -0.89 9.92
N SER A 589 12.21 -1.30 9.16
CA SER A 589 12.29 -1.00 7.74
C SER A 589 11.25 -1.78 6.94
N GLY A 590 10.11 -1.14 6.67
CA GLY A 590 9.28 -1.48 5.52
C GLY A 590 9.99 -1.09 4.20
N PRO A 591 9.42 -1.46 3.04
CA PRO A 591 9.98 -1.08 1.76
C PRO A 591 10.04 0.45 1.59
N ASN A 592 11.20 0.96 1.16
CA ASN A 592 11.41 2.38 0.80
C ASN A 592 11.50 2.60 -0.71
N GLU A 593 11.45 1.50 -1.46
CA GLU A 593 11.45 1.44 -2.91
C GLU A 593 10.17 0.74 -3.35
N TYR A 594 9.68 1.11 -4.52
CA TYR A 594 8.41 0.64 -5.06
C TYR A 594 8.47 0.51 -6.57
N VAL A 595 7.43 -0.09 -7.13
CA VAL A 595 7.20 -0.18 -8.57
C VAL A 595 5.83 0.40 -8.88
N ASP A 596 5.73 1.09 -10.02
CA ASP A 596 4.45 1.52 -10.57
C ASP A 596 3.85 0.39 -11.41
N ILE A 597 2.69 -0.12 -11.02
CA ILE A 597 1.94 -1.05 -11.86
C ILE A 597 1.40 -0.25 -13.05
N ILE A 598 1.75 -0.68 -14.26
CA ILE A 598 1.29 -0.07 -15.53
C ILE A 598 0.13 -0.84 -16.16
N GLY A 599 -0.15 -2.05 -15.67
CA GLY A 599 -1.27 -2.89 -16.07
C GLY A 599 -1.14 -4.33 -15.60
N PHE A 600 -1.98 -5.20 -16.16
CA PHE A 600 -2.07 -6.63 -15.86
C PHE A 600 -2.00 -7.43 -17.15
N ALA A 601 -1.43 -8.63 -17.07
CA ALA A 601 -1.35 -9.56 -18.20
C ALA A 601 -1.33 -11.00 -17.70
N VAL A 602 -1.71 -11.92 -18.59
CA VAL A 602 -1.65 -13.36 -18.33
C VAL A 602 -0.34 -13.93 -18.89
N PHE A 603 0.33 -14.70 -18.05
CA PHE A 603 1.54 -15.42 -18.38
C PHE A 603 1.29 -16.91 -18.27
N GLU A 604 1.87 -17.68 -19.18
CA GLU A 604 1.93 -19.14 -19.07
C GLU A 604 3.29 -19.52 -18.49
N ILE A 605 3.28 -20.39 -17.48
CA ILE A 605 4.50 -21.01 -16.96
C ILE A 605 5.07 -21.90 -18.06
N SER A 606 6.33 -21.67 -18.39
CA SER A 606 7.01 -22.42 -19.45
C SER A 606 8.01 -23.44 -18.93
N ASP A 607 8.51 -23.23 -17.71
CA ASP A 607 9.42 -24.14 -17.02
C ASP A 607 9.53 -23.76 -15.54
N ILE A 608 9.72 -24.76 -14.67
CA ILE A 608 9.98 -24.58 -13.24
C ILE A 608 11.21 -25.41 -12.88
N ASP A 609 12.28 -24.72 -12.48
CA ASP A 609 13.48 -25.33 -11.93
C ASP A 609 13.57 -25.04 -10.41
N ALA A 610 14.44 -25.76 -9.70
CA ALA A 610 14.57 -25.73 -8.24
C ALA A 610 14.71 -24.32 -7.62
N ASN A 611 15.19 -23.35 -8.39
CA ASN A 611 15.36 -21.96 -7.94
C ASN A 611 14.75 -20.91 -8.89
N THR A 612 14.13 -21.31 -10.00
CA THR A 612 13.80 -20.39 -11.09
C THR A 612 12.45 -20.73 -11.70
N ILE A 613 11.60 -19.72 -11.86
CA ILE A 613 10.30 -19.81 -12.52
C ILE A 613 10.40 -19.06 -13.85
N PHE A 614 10.20 -19.77 -14.94
CA PHE A 614 10.15 -19.19 -16.28
C PHE A 614 8.72 -19.06 -16.75
N ALA A 615 8.43 -17.92 -17.39
CA ALA A 615 7.12 -17.67 -17.95
C ALA A 615 7.22 -16.88 -19.26
N ARG A 616 6.13 -16.90 -20.02
CA ARG A 616 5.95 -16.12 -21.26
C ARG A 616 4.57 -15.49 -21.28
N ALA A 617 4.45 -14.27 -21.77
CA ALA A 617 3.15 -13.61 -21.89
C ALA A 617 2.29 -14.32 -22.95
N ILE A 618 1.01 -14.54 -22.65
CA ILE A 618 0.01 -15.07 -23.59
C ILE A 618 -1.13 -14.08 -23.84
N THR A 619 -1.04 -12.88 -23.27
CA THR A 619 -1.92 -11.74 -23.57
C THR A 619 -1.12 -10.46 -23.70
N GLY A 620 -1.76 -9.42 -24.25
CA GLY A 620 -1.28 -8.06 -24.10
C GLY A 620 -1.42 -7.54 -22.66
N ILE A 621 -1.06 -6.27 -22.46
CA ILE A 621 -1.22 -5.57 -21.18
C ILE A 621 -2.52 -4.75 -21.14
N TYR A 622 -3.27 -4.89 -20.05
CA TYR A 622 -4.58 -4.24 -19.84
C TYR A 622 -4.60 -3.42 -18.55
N ALA A 623 -5.43 -2.38 -18.50
CA ALA A 623 -5.47 -1.46 -17.37
C ALA A 623 -6.23 -2.04 -16.17
N ASP A 624 -7.34 -2.72 -16.43
CA ASP A 624 -8.22 -3.29 -15.42
C ASP A 624 -7.89 -4.78 -15.23
N PRO A 625 -7.67 -5.27 -14.00
CA PRO A 625 -7.44 -6.68 -13.75
C PRO A 625 -8.66 -7.56 -14.09
N ASN A 626 -9.86 -6.98 -14.26
CA ASN A 626 -11.09 -7.69 -14.63
C ASN A 626 -11.40 -7.61 -16.14
N ASP A 627 -10.48 -7.12 -16.96
CA ASP A 627 -10.68 -7.04 -18.42
C ASP A 627 -10.96 -8.43 -19.01
N LEU A 628 -11.88 -8.50 -19.98
CA LEU A 628 -12.28 -9.76 -20.63
C LEU A 628 -11.12 -10.43 -21.38
N ALA A 629 -10.11 -9.67 -21.80
CA ALA A 629 -8.92 -10.22 -22.43
C ALA A 629 -8.01 -10.99 -21.45
N LEU A 630 -8.20 -10.83 -20.14
CA LEU A 630 -7.48 -11.53 -19.09
C LEU A 630 -8.18 -12.82 -18.64
N ARG A 631 -9.30 -13.19 -19.28
CA ARG A 631 -10.07 -14.42 -18.99
C ARG A 631 -9.23 -15.68 -19.01
N ALA A 632 -8.17 -15.71 -19.80
CA ALA A 632 -7.24 -16.85 -19.87
C ALA A 632 -6.70 -17.28 -18.49
N ALA A 633 -6.61 -16.37 -17.51
CA ALA A 633 -6.19 -16.70 -16.16
C ALA A 633 -7.35 -17.01 -15.19
N GLN A 634 -8.62 -16.90 -15.59
CA GLN A 634 -9.75 -17.16 -14.69
C GLN A 634 -9.93 -18.67 -14.41
N ARG A 635 -10.52 -19.01 -13.26
CA ARG A 635 -10.86 -20.39 -12.91
C ARG A 635 -12.37 -20.54 -12.65
N PRO A 636 -13.00 -21.64 -13.10
CA PRO A 636 -14.38 -21.95 -12.73
C PRO A 636 -14.49 -22.25 -11.24
N ARG A 637 -15.50 -21.68 -10.58
CA ARG A 637 -15.82 -22.01 -9.19
C ARG A 637 -17.31 -22.13 -8.97
N LEU A 638 -17.71 -23.16 -8.24
CA LEU A 638 -19.08 -23.28 -7.72
C LEU A 638 -19.26 -22.36 -6.51
N ILE A 639 -20.30 -21.54 -6.56
CA ILE A 639 -20.68 -20.61 -5.50
C ILE A 639 -22.10 -20.95 -5.00
N PRO A 640 -22.49 -20.50 -3.79
CA PRO A 640 -23.86 -20.67 -3.33
C PRO A 640 -24.86 -20.09 -4.33
N TRP A 641 -26.04 -20.71 -4.45
CA TRP A 641 -27.07 -20.38 -5.44
C TRP A 641 -27.61 -18.92 -5.39
N ASN A 642 -27.40 -18.21 -4.28
CA ASN A 642 -28.06 -16.95 -3.95
C ASN A 642 -27.82 -15.80 -4.92
#